data_AF-A0A932G1B2-F1
#
_entry.id   AF-A0A932G1B2-F1
#
_cell.length_a   1.000
_cell.length_b   1.000
_cell.length_c   1.000
_cell.angle_alpha   90.00
_cell.angle_beta   90.00
_cell.angle_gamma   90.00
#
_symmetry.space_group_name_H-M   'P 1'
#
loop_
_entity.id
_entity.type
_entity.pdbx_description
1 polymer ?
#
loop_
_entity_poly.entity_id
_entity_poly.type
_entity_poly.pdbx_seq_one_letter_code
_entity_poly.pdbx_strand_id
1 'polypeptide(L)'
;MGAAEDIGWLKQELGAQLEEVLVEGDQPVLLDDPAYAFLTLAPKHQLFCVGCEDGKPVGRREHVATCPPGQLLLGHAPGTGAGATALLLSGATGSIVWRVPAAGLLALGEVAAGTEIVARFFEGWVRLLVGMLPPAPAPTRYRVIKANERIEAHGDVPLRAGDGMVWIAPAARPRSYLGLEPDGAPAGGYWPLDGQAWAICDAGGLVARTSHELLLGSEGTSFRHGFHSFVVGVVSRRRAELEQERVAGDQASRQAERRFVSESLEQLAAVGGARRLPVDRTAQVGSGDAFAEACLAIARWLEIDPPRMVTPRGSSLSHMQAALSRIIGVRTRSVLLEGEWWIDDAGALLGFLPGEEEELHPVALLPAAGGYELFDPRDGSRRRVDAALAETLHPQAHQFYAPLPARKTLRPLDVLRFSARRARRDIAFVGAVGLLAGSVGMAVPLLTGLVFDRIIPGAERRLLVELTLVLFSVFVGQALFDLARSFALVRAQTRMDATLEAAIWDRLLSLPLPFFRKYSAGDLAARAAGIGGIRDVLAGATLSVMLSAVFSAWNLGYLFYVDSGLAVVACGLVAVAGVVAGIAARAGLRRQRSVAEIDGRIGGLLLQVLSGIAKLRVTGAENRAFSVWARLFARRRDADVGAEWVHVRVAVFQTAFPLLCNLVLFWMMASRSEGRLSTGQFLAFSTAFTVFLAAMLNLIATGLQSLVVIPLYERAKPVLTHPLEHHGTTERRTVLGGEIEVGHVSFRYDPAGPLVLDDVSLTIGKNEFVALVGPSGSGKSTLLRILLGFETPTEGGVFFDRQPLASLDVRVVRQQIGVVTQNSRVMAGDIFHNIVGNTGLGIDDAWRAARQAALDKDVEAMPMGMHTVISQGGGTFSGGQRQRLLIARALVSQPRILFFDEATSALDNVTQAVVSESLDALQVTRVVIAHRLSTIRHADRIVVLERGRVVQVGTFEELMKADGPFRALAARQTV
;
A
#
# COMPACT_ATOMS: atom_id res chain seq x y z
N MET A 1 -9.57 59.35 -14.20
CA MET A 1 -8.64 59.18 -15.34
C MET A 1 -8.08 57.77 -15.28
N GLY A 2 -8.03 57.08 -16.41
CA GLY A 2 -7.58 55.69 -16.48
C GLY A 2 -6.05 55.59 -16.61
N ALA A 3 -5.47 54.43 -16.25
CA ALA A 3 -4.02 54.19 -16.36
C ALA A 3 -3.45 54.51 -17.76
N ALA A 4 -4.26 54.36 -18.82
CA ALA A 4 -3.86 54.72 -20.19
C ALA A 4 -3.70 56.24 -20.43
N GLU A 5 -4.48 57.08 -19.75
CA GLU A 5 -4.37 58.55 -19.83
C GLU A 5 -3.13 59.04 -19.09
N ASP A 6 -2.87 58.47 -17.90
CA ASP A 6 -1.68 58.80 -17.09
C ASP A 6 -0.38 58.38 -17.81
N ILE A 7 -0.36 57.22 -18.48
CA ILE A 7 0.77 56.77 -19.34
C ILE A 7 0.95 57.70 -20.55
N GLY A 8 -0.16 58.12 -21.17
CA GLY A 8 -0.14 59.02 -22.32
C GLY A 8 0.44 60.40 -21.99
N TRP A 9 0.06 60.95 -20.83
CA TRP A 9 0.61 62.21 -20.31
C TRP A 9 2.12 62.10 -20.03
N LEU A 10 2.56 61.02 -19.38
CA LEU A 10 3.98 60.83 -19.06
C LEU A 10 4.86 60.69 -20.33
N LYS A 11 4.31 60.09 -21.40
CA LYS A 11 4.95 60.04 -22.72
C LYS A 11 5.07 61.42 -23.37
N GLN A 12 4.10 62.31 -23.16
CA GLN A 12 4.12 63.67 -23.70
C GLN A 12 5.18 64.55 -23.02
N GLU A 13 5.32 64.43 -21.70
CA GLU A 13 6.22 65.27 -20.90
C GLU A 13 7.69 64.78 -20.91
N LEU A 14 7.92 63.46 -20.86
CA LEU A 14 9.28 62.88 -20.81
C LEU A 14 9.73 62.26 -22.14
N GLY A 15 8.99 62.45 -23.25
CA GLY A 15 9.12 61.66 -24.47
C GLY A 15 10.55 61.48 -25.04
N ALA A 16 11.45 62.45 -24.86
CA ALA A 16 12.85 62.34 -25.30
C ALA A 16 13.80 61.63 -24.30
N GLN A 17 13.33 61.37 -23.07
CA GLN A 17 14.08 60.77 -21.96
C GLN A 17 13.64 59.33 -21.64
N LEU A 18 12.62 58.81 -22.33
CA LEU A 18 12.11 57.45 -22.15
C LEU A 18 12.90 56.47 -23.03
N GLU A 19 13.48 55.45 -22.41
CA GLU A 19 14.17 54.36 -23.12
C GLU A 19 13.28 53.10 -23.13
N GLU A 20 13.04 52.52 -24.31
CA GLU A 20 12.32 51.25 -24.43
C GLU A 20 13.26 50.07 -24.15
N VAL A 21 12.93 49.28 -23.13
CA VAL A 21 13.71 48.11 -22.72
C VAL A 21 12.87 46.86 -22.93
N LEU A 22 13.44 45.88 -23.64
CA LEU A 22 12.83 44.56 -23.85
C LEU A 22 12.96 43.71 -22.58
N VAL A 23 11.87 43.11 -22.12
CA VAL A 23 11.82 42.32 -20.87
C VAL A 23 11.09 41.01 -21.11
N GLU A 24 11.85 39.94 -21.32
CA GLU A 24 11.34 38.61 -21.65
C GLU A 24 11.72 37.57 -20.57
N GLY A 25 11.32 36.30 -20.75
CA GLY A 25 11.65 35.22 -19.83
C GLY A 25 13.15 34.89 -19.79
N ASP A 26 13.79 34.97 -20.95
CA ASP A 26 15.21 34.74 -21.19
C ASP A 26 16.07 36.01 -21.08
N GLN A 27 15.47 37.20 -21.23
CA GLN A 27 16.09 38.50 -20.97
C GLN A 27 15.38 39.26 -19.83
N PRO A 28 15.52 38.82 -18.57
CA PRO A 28 14.95 39.53 -17.44
C PRO A 28 15.81 40.75 -17.08
N VAL A 29 15.18 41.80 -16.55
CA VAL A 29 15.85 43.03 -16.13
C VAL A 29 15.96 43.07 -14.61
N LEU A 30 17.17 43.29 -14.10
CA LEU A 30 17.41 43.49 -12.67
C LEU A 30 17.04 44.93 -12.30
N LEU A 31 16.31 45.11 -11.20
CA LEU A 31 15.94 46.43 -10.68
C LEU A 31 16.99 46.93 -9.67
N ASP A 32 18.25 46.97 -10.07
CA ASP A 32 19.40 47.24 -9.19
C ASP A 32 19.85 48.72 -9.18
N ASP A 33 19.52 49.49 -10.21
CA ASP A 33 19.96 50.88 -10.34
C ASP A 33 18.92 51.89 -9.79
N PRO A 34 19.20 52.57 -8.65
CA PRO A 34 18.30 53.57 -8.08
C PRO A 34 18.17 54.85 -8.90
N ALA A 35 19.03 55.09 -9.90
CA ALA A 35 18.91 56.24 -10.80
C ALA A 35 17.74 56.11 -11.77
N TYR A 36 17.17 54.92 -11.94
CA TYR A 36 16.10 54.65 -12.89
C TYR A 36 14.86 54.02 -12.24
N ALA A 37 13.74 54.19 -12.92
CA ALA A 37 12.46 53.55 -12.66
C ALA A 37 11.97 52.87 -13.94
N PHE A 38 11.16 51.81 -13.80
CA PHE A 38 10.64 51.04 -14.91
C PHE A 38 9.12 51.08 -14.90
N LEU A 39 8.51 51.50 -16.01
CA LEU A 39 7.06 51.57 -16.18
C LEU A 39 6.59 50.43 -17.09
N THR A 40 5.70 49.61 -16.57
CA THR A 40 5.15 48.45 -17.30
C THR A 40 4.08 48.87 -18.32
N LEU A 41 4.18 48.40 -19.56
CA LEU A 41 3.26 48.80 -20.64
C LEU A 41 2.28 47.69 -21.06
N ALA A 42 2.61 46.43 -20.76
CA ALA A 42 1.85 45.24 -21.16
C ALA A 42 1.31 44.46 -19.94
N PRO A 43 0.18 43.72 -20.09
CA PRO A 43 -0.55 43.12 -18.97
C PRO A 43 0.08 41.86 -18.33
N LYS A 44 1.30 41.47 -18.73
CA LYS A 44 1.93 40.19 -18.32
C LYS A 44 3.38 40.35 -17.82
N HIS A 45 3.67 41.40 -17.07
CA HIS A 45 4.96 41.51 -16.38
C HIS A 45 4.90 40.83 -15.01
N GLN A 46 5.91 40.03 -14.70
CA GLN A 46 6.04 39.29 -13.45
C GLN A 46 7.31 39.75 -12.73
N LEU A 47 7.15 40.03 -11.45
CA LEU A 47 8.24 40.45 -10.57
C LEU A 47 8.67 39.25 -9.73
N PHE A 48 9.97 38.96 -9.78
CA PHE A 48 10.60 37.87 -9.07
C PHE A 48 11.60 38.39 -8.05
N CYS A 49 11.80 37.63 -6.97
CA CYS A 49 12.93 37.78 -6.07
C CYS A 49 13.98 36.73 -6.44
N VAL A 50 15.25 37.11 -6.47
CA VAL A 50 16.36 36.22 -6.79
C VAL A 50 17.57 36.52 -5.90
N GLY A 51 18.41 35.53 -5.64
CA GLY A 51 19.70 35.77 -4.97
C GLY A 51 20.61 36.58 -5.90
N CYS A 52 21.47 37.40 -5.34
CA CYS A 52 22.43 38.19 -6.10
C CYS A 52 23.84 37.94 -5.53
N GLU A 53 24.76 37.51 -6.38
CA GLU A 53 26.19 37.43 -6.08
C GLU A 53 26.94 38.28 -7.11
N ASP A 54 27.77 39.21 -6.66
CA ASP A 54 28.54 40.14 -7.51
C ASP A 54 27.71 40.87 -8.59
N GLY A 55 26.49 41.30 -8.23
CA GLY A 55 25.60 42.03 -9.14
C GLY A 55 24.90 41.14 -10.19
N LYS A 56 25.03 39.82 -10.10
CA LYS A 56 24.36 38.86 -11.00
C LYS A 56 23.32 38.03 -10.26
N PRO A 57 22.15 37.78 -10.88
CA PRO A 57 21.13 36.93 -10.28
C PRO A 57 21.58 35.46 -10.25
N VAL A 58 21.66 34.86 -9.06
CA VAL A 58 22.07 33.47 -8.82
C VAL A 58 20.95 32.70 -8.09
N GLY A 59 20.73 31.46 -8.52
CA GLY A 59 19.76 30.55 -7.93
C GLY A 59 18.35 30.66 -8.52
N ARG A 60 17.38 30.09 -7.80
CA ARG A 60 15.98 29.98 -8.25
C ARG A 60 15.27 31.33 -8.15
N ARG A 61 14.49 31.69 -9.19
CA ARG A 61 13.60 32.86 -9.21
C ARG A 61 12.31 32.53 -8.46
N GLU A 62 11.94 33.33 -7.48
CA GLU A 62 10.69 33.19 -6.73
C GLU A 62 9.71 34.26 -7.18
N HIS A 63 8.51 33.87 -7.59
CA HIS A 63 7.48 34.82 -8.03
C HIS A 63 6.97 35.61 -6.83
N VAL A 64 6.98 36.95 -6.94
CA VAL A 64 6.58 37.87 -5.86
C VAL A 64 5.25 38.55 -6.19
N ALA A 65 5.13 39.08 -7.41
CA ALA A 65 3.94 39.81 -7.83
C ALA A 65 3.74 39.76 -9.34
N THR A 66 2.51 39.97 -9.78
CA THR A 66 2.19 40.23 -11.19
C THR A 66 1.88 41.72 -11.33
N CYS A 67 2.61 42.42 -12.18
CA CYS A 67 2.51 43.87 -12.35
C CYS A 67 1.47 44.21 -13.44
N PRO A 68 0.41 44.98 -13.12
CA PRO A 68 -0.54 45.47 -14.11
C PRO A 68 0.08 46.55 -15.01
N PRO A 69 -0.48 46.85 -16.20
CA PRO A 69 -0.02 47.97 -17.03
C PRO A 69 -0.11 49.31 -16.29
N GLY A 70 0.89 50.17 -16.48
CA GLY A 70 1.02 51.44 -15.76
C GLY A 70 1.61 51.30 -14.36
N GLN A 71 2.08 50.12 -13.96
CA GLN A 71 2.78 49.94 -12.70
C GLN A 71 4.20 50.48 -12.81
N LEU A 72 4.56 51.45 -11.95
CA LEU A 72 5.92 51.95 -11.77
C LEU A 72 6.69 51.03 -10.80
N LEU A 73 7.93 50.73 -11.14
CA LEU A 73 8.86 49.90 -10.36
C LEU A 73 10.15 50.70 -10.17
N LEU A 74 10.53 51.00 -8.92
CA LEU A 74 11.74 51.77 -8.64
C LEU A 74 12.93 50.83 -8.48
N GLY A 75 14.08 51.17 -9.07
CA GLY A 75 15.32 50.43 -8.86
C GLY A 75 15.89 50.63 -7.45
N HIS A 76 16.58 49.62 -6.95
CA HIS A 76 17.19 49.60 -5.62
C HIS A 76 18.49 48.79 -5.62
N ALA A 77 19.57 49.41 -5.14
CA ALA A 77 20.86 48.76 -5.04
C ALA A 77 20.79 47.55 -4.08
N PRO A 78 21.12 46.32 -4.53
CA PRO A 78 21.15 45.15 -3.66
C PRO A 78 22.19 45.33 -2.54
N GLY A 79 21.88 44.82 -1.35
CA GLY A 79 22.81 44.85 -0.22
C GLY A 79 24.10 44.07 -0.51
N THR A 80 25.22 44.47 0.07
CA THR A 80 26.52 43.80 -0.11
C THR A 80 26.71 42.72 0.97
N GLY A 81 26.40 41.46 0.66
CA GLY A 81 26.60 40.33 1.58
C GLY A 81 26.19 38.97 0.99
N ALA A 82 26.71 37.87 1.54
CA ALA A 82 26.27 36.52 1.19
C ALA A 82 24.77 36.35 1.51
N GLY A 83 23.94 36.08 0.51
CA GLY A 83 22.48 36.05 0.64
C GLY A 83 21.77 37.36 0.26
N ALA A 84 22.45 38.29 -0.41
CA ALA A 84 21.81 39.47 -0.99
C ALA A 84 20.69 39.06 -1.96
N THR A 85 19.57 39.77 -1.90
CA THR A 85 18.40 39.54 -2.75
C THR A 85 18.13 40.76 -3.61
N ALA A 86 17.80 40.52 -4.88
CA ALA A 86 17.44 41.57 -5.82
C ALA A 86 16.06 41.27 -6.44
N LEU A 87 15.38 42.32 -6.88
CA LEU A 87 14.13 42.22 -7.62
C LEU A 87 14.45 42.12 -9.12
N LEU A 88 13.82 41.14 -9.77
CA LEU A 88 14.03 40.78 -11.15
C LEU A 88 12.71 40.87 -11.90
N LEU A 89 12.62 41.71 -12.91
CA LEU A 89 11.45 41.86 -13.75
C LEU A 89 11.55 40.94 -14.98
N SER A 90 10.49 40.21 -15.29
CA SER A 90 10.41 39.33 -16.46
C SER A 90 9.03 39.43 -17.11
N GLY A 91 8.97 39.32 -18.43
CA GLY A 91 7.74 39.39 -19.21
C GLY A 91 7.60 38.24 -20.19
N ALA A 92 6.45 38.20 -20.88
CA ALA A 92 6.26 37.32 -22.04
C ALA A 92 7.13 37.79 -23.23
N THR A 93 7.36 36.92 -24.21
CA THR A 93 8.10 37.25 -25.44
C THR A 93 7.49 38.49 -26.13
N GLY A 94 8.31 39.48 -26.45
CA GLY A 94 7.92 40.77 -27.02
C GLY A 94 7.41 41.82 -26.02
N SER A 95 7.47 41.57 -24.71
CA SER A 95 7.10 42.55 -23.69
C SER A 95 8.14 43.67 -23.56
N ILE A 96 7.67 44.91 -23.54
CA ILE A 96 8.51 46.10 -23.35
C ILE A 96 8.10 46.88 -22.11
N VAL A 97 9.08 47.53 -21.48
CA VAL A 97 8.91 48.50 -20.40
C VAL A 97 9.60 49.81 -20.77
N TRP A 98 9.14 50.93 -20.23
CA TRP A 98 9.89 52.19 -20.31
C TRP A 98 10.80 52.33 -19.12
N ARG A 99 12.10 52.52 -19.37
CA ARG A 99 13.07 52.95 -18.38
C ARG A 99 13.07 54.48 -18.33
N VAL A 100 12.82 55.02 -17.14
CA VAL A 100 12.61 56.44 -16.87
C VAL A 100 13.67 56.91 -15.87
N PRO A 101 14.40 58.01 -16.13
CA PRO A 101 15.28 58.61 -15.14
C PRO A 101 14.50 59.07 -13.90
N ALA A 102 14.86 58.57 -12.72
CA ALA A 102 14.13 58.86 -11.49
C ALA A 102 14.15 60.36 -11.13
N ALA A 103 15.22 61.08 -11.49
CA ALA A 103 15.31 62.54 -11.33
C ALA A 103 14.29 63.29 -12.20
N GLY A 104 14.02 62.83 -13.42
CA GLY A 104 13.01 63.42 -14.30
C GLY A 104 11.57 63.19 -13.81
N LEU A 105 11.31 61.99 -13.26
CA LEU A 105 10.02 61.66 -12.65
C LEU A 105 9.72 62.51 -11.41
N LEU A 106 10.73 62.79 -10.58
CA LEU A 106 10.62 63.66 -9.41
C LEU A 106 10.44 65.13 -9.78
N ALA A 107 11.17 65.63 -10.79
CA ALA A 107 11.02 67.00 -11.29
C ALA A 107 9.61 67.28 -11.84
N LEU A 108 8.97 66.30 -12.49
CA LEU A 108 7.56 66.41 -12.88
C LEU A 108 6.59 66.41 -11.69
N GLY A 109 6.98 65.76 -10.58
CA GLY A 109 6.24 65.79 -9.33
C GLY A 109 6.26 67.15 -8.63
N GLU A 110 7.27 67.99 -8.89
CA GLU A 110 7.37 69.35 -8.33
C GLU A 110 6.48 70.37 -9.07
N VAL A 111 6.03 70.05 -10.29
CA VAL A 111 5.14 70.89 -11.10
C VAL A 111 3.68 70.60 -10.76
N ALA A 112 2.90 71.63 -10.40
CA ALA A 112 1.51 71.48 -9.93
C ALA A 112 0.57 70.68 -10.87
N ALA A 113 0.85 70.65 -12.17
CA ALA A 113 0.08 69.87 -13.15
C ALA A 113 0.40 68.36 -13.16
N GLY A 114 1.59 67.97 -12.68
CA GLY A 114 2.10 66.58 -12.71
C GLY A 114 2.15 65.88 -11.35
N THR A 115 2.09 66.63 -10.24
CA THR A 115 2.21 66.09 -8.87
C THR A 115 1.19 64.99 -8.58
N GLU A 116 -0.06 65.15 -9.01
CA GLU A 116 -1.12 64.17 -8.75
C GLU A 116 -0.91 62.86 -9.51
N ILE A 117 -0.42 62.93 -10.75
CA ILE A 117 -0.17 61.76 -11.61
C ILE A 117 1.05 60.98 -11.08
N VAL A 118 2.14 61.68 -10.75
CA VAL A 118 3.35 61.06 -10.18
C VAL A 118 3.05 60.42 -8.83
N ALA A 119 2.22 61.06 -7.99
CA ALA A 119 1.75 60.49 -6.73
C ALA A 119 1.02 59.15 -6.93
N ARG A 120 0.13 59.04 -7.93
CA ARG A 120 -0.58 57.78 -8.21
C ARG A 120 0.36 56.64 -8.62
N PHE A 121 1.33 56.91 -9.49
CA PHE A 121 2.33 55.90 -9.88
C PHE A 121 3.15 55.42 -8.68
N PHE A 122 3.53 56.36 -7.82
CA PHE A 122 4.30 56.07 -6.62
C PHE A 122 3.51 55.27 -5.58
N GLU A 123 2.26 55.64 -5.30
CA GLU A 123 1.38 54.86 -4.42
C GLU A 123 1.16 53.44 -4.92
N GLY A 124 1.04 53.26 -6.24
CA GLY A 124 0.95 51.94 -6.86
C GLY A 124 2.15 51.05 -6.54
N TRP A 125 3.37 51.59 -6.59
CA TRP A 125 4.59 50.85 -6.23
C TRP A 125 4.60 50.46 -4.75
N VAL A 126 4.22 51.39 -3.89
CA VAL A 126 4.22 51.18 -2.44
C VAL A 126 3.22 50.11 -2.03
N ARG A 127 2.01 50.11 -2.61
CA ARG A 127 1.02 49.04 -2.38
C ARG A 127 1.54 47.67 -2.81
N LEU A 128 2.28 47.62 -3.92
CA LEU A 128 2.90 46.38 -4.39
C LEU A 128 3.95 45.88 -3.38
N LEU A 129 4.83 46.77 -2.87
CA LEU A 129 5.81 46.46 -1.83
C LEU A 129 5.16 45.99 -0.51
N VAL A 130 4.11 46.68 -0.05
CA VAL A 130 3.36 46.29 1.15
C VAL A 130 2.73 44.90 0.95
N GLY A 131 2.21 44.61 -0.24
CA GLY A 131 1.67 43.29 -0.60
C GLY A 131 2.70 42.16 -0.60
N MET A 132 4.01 42.47 -0.63
CA MET A 132 5.07 41.46 -0.50
C MET A 132 5.29 41.02 0.95
N LEU A 133 4.85 41.82 1.92
CA LEU A 133 5.00 41.49 3.33
C LEU A 133 3.97 40.40 3.73
N PRO A 134 4.31 39.51 4.68
CA PRO A 134 3.38 38.52 5.18
C PRO A 134 2.07 39.16 5.65
N PRO A 135 0.90 38.60 5.30
CA PRO A 135 -0.38 39.14 5.74
C PRO A 135 -0.50 38.99 7.25
N ALA A 136 -0.62 40.11 7.96
CA ALA A 136 -0.89 40.13 9.38
C ALA A 136 -2.37 40.42 9.65
N PRO A 137 -3.02 39.71 10.60
CA PRO A 137 -4.39 39.99 10.96
C PRO A 137 -4.50 41.43 11.47
N ALA A 138 -5.44 42.20 10.91
CA ALA A 138 -5.65 43.57 11.35
C ALA A 138 -6.08 43.60 12.83
N PRO A 139 -5.48 44.45 13.67
CA PRO A 139 -5.83 44.54 15.08
C PRO A 139 -7.30 44.95 15.25
N THR A 140 -7.99 44.38 16.24
CA THR A 140 -9.42 44.62 16.51
C THR A 140 -9.71 46.04 17.01
N ARG A 141 -8.70 46.75 17.52
CA ARG A 141 -8.75 48.17 17.88
C ARG A 141 -7.61 48.91 17.19
N TYR A 142 -7.95 49.93 16.43
CA TYR A 142 -7.00 50.81 15.74
C TYR A 142 -7.56 52.24 15.67
N ARG A 143 -6.66 53.22 15.56
CA ARG A 143 -7.03 54.62 15.30
C ARG A 143 -6.88 54.91 13.81
N VAL A 144 -7.96 55.41 13.21
CA VAL A 144 -7.96 55.88 11.82
C VAL A 144 -7.35 57.27 11.78
N ILE A 145 -6.37 57.45 10.89
CA ILE A 145 -5.67 58.70 10.63
C ILE A 145 -6.19 59.33 9.35
N LYS A 146 -6.40 60.64 9.36
CA LYS A 146 -6.65 61.43 8.15
C LYS A 146 -5.39 62.17 7.70
N ALA A 147 -5.34 62.48 6.41
CA ALA A 147 -4.30 63.35 5.85
C ALA A 147 -4.22 64.68 6.62
N ASN A 148 -3.00 65.16 6.88
CA ASN A 148 -2.67 66.43 7.53
C ASN A 148 -3.07 66.54 9.01
N GLU A 149 -3.44 65.43 9.63
CA GLU A 149 -3.73 65.34 11.06
C GLU A 149 -2.40 65.32 11.86
N ARG A 150 -2.27 66.20 12.87
CA ARG A 150 -1.22 66.09 13.90
C ARG A 150 -1.71 65.19 15.01
N ILE A 151 -0.98 64.13 15.29
CA ILE A 151 -1.41 63.06 16.20
C ILE A 151 -0.32 62.84 17.25
N GLU A 152 -0.71 62.76 18.52
CA GLU A 152 0.14 62.13 19.53
C GLU A 152 -0.09 60.62 19.48
N ALA A 153 0.95 59.87 19.12
CA ALA A 153 0.92 58.42 19.22
C ALA A 153 0.88 58.01 20.69
N HIS A 154 0.06 57.01 21.00
CA HIS A 154 0.07 56.33 22.29
C HIS A 154 0.61 54.93 22.04
N GLY A 155 1.71 54.57 22.70
CA GLY A 155 2.62 53.44 22.37
C GLY A 155 2.01 52.05 22.16
N ASP A 156 0.72 51.85 22.46
CA ASP A 156 0.01 50.57 22.35
C ASP A 156 -1.16 50.59 21.36
N VAL A 157 -1.46 51.72 20.70
CA VAL A 157 -2.61 51.84 19.77
C VAL A 157 -2.14 51.81 18.31
N PRO A 158 -2.53 50.80 17.51
CA PRO A 158 -2.20 50.74 16.10
C PRO A 158 -2.84 51.88 15.30
N LEU A 159 -2.05 52.45 14.40
CA LEU A 159 -2.42 53.53 13.49
C LEU A 159 -2.69 52.97 12.09
N ARG A 160 -3.79 53.39 11.44
CA ARG A 160 -4.17 52.97 10.09
C ARG A 160 -4.78 54.13 9.31
N ALA A 161 -4.64 54.17 7.99
CA ALA A 161 -5.26 55.21 7.17
C ALA A 161 -6.75 54.92 6.92
N GLY A 162 -7.57 55.97 6.82
CA GLY A 162 -9.01 55.86 6.55
C GLY A 162 -9.31 55.69 5.06
N ASP A 163 -9.01 56.72 4.28
CA ASP A 163 -9.13 56.75 2.82
C ASP A 163 -7.81 57.24 2.21
N GLY A 164 -7.35 56.55 1.17
CA GLY A 164 -6.08 56.86 0.49
C GLY A 164 -4.83 56.43 1.26
N MET A 165 -3.66 56.73 0.70
CA MET A 165 -2.37 56.45 1.32
C MET A 165 -1.91 57.66 2.15
N VAL A 166 -1.53 57.41 3.40
CA VAL A 166 -1.05 58.42 4.35
C VAL A 166 0.34 58.04 4.83
N TRP A 167 1.23 59.02 4.92
CA TRP A 167 2.61 58.84 5.31
C TRP A 167 2.83 59.36 6.73
N ILE A 168 3.36 58.52 7.62
CA ILE A 168 3.74 58.94 8.97
C ILE A 168 5.27 59.00 9.08
N ALA A 169 5.79 60.04 9.74
CA ALA A 169 7.22 60.19 10.02
C ALA A 169 7.46 60.21 11.54
N PRO A 170 7.66 59.04 12.18
CA PRO A 170 7.92 58.99 13.60
C PRO A 170 9.36 59.37 13.96
N ALA A 171 9.50 60.06 15.10
CA ALA A 171 10.79 60.52 15.63
C ALA A 171 11.71 59.33 15.94
N ALA A 172 11.14 58.22 16.38
CA ALA A 172 11.78 56.92 16.47
C ALA A 172 11.18 55.96 15.43
N ARG A 173 11.84 54.84 15.15
CA ARG A 173 11.29 53.80 14.24
C ARG A 173 9.96 53.27 14.81
N PRO A 174 8.97 52.88 13.97
CA PRO A 174 7.81 52.18 14.47
C PRO A 174 8.24 50.93 15.24
N ARG A 175 7.60 50.66 16.37
CA ARG A 175 7.81 49.44 17.15
C ARG A 175 7.35 48.21 16.37
N SER A 176 6.29 48.35 15.59
CA SER A 176 5.79 47.30 14.70
C SER A 176 5.13 47.89 13.47
N TYR A 177 5.35 47.27 12.32
CA TYR A 177 4.67 47.56 11.06
C TYR A 177 4.10 46.25 10.50
N LEU A 178 2.78 46.14 10.34
CA LEU A 178 2.11 44.88 9.97
C LEU A 178 2.55 43.69 10.84
N GLY A 179 2.74 43.91 12.15
CA GLY A 179 3.16 42.84 13.07
C GLY A 179 4.64 42.46 12.96
N LEU A 180 5.42 43.11 12.09
CA LEU A 180 6.86 42.89 11.93
C LEU A 180 7.66 43.99 12.64
N GLU A 181 8.80 43.62 13.22
CA GLU A 181 9.75 44.58 13.79
C GLU A 181 10.65 45.14 12.66
N PRO A 182 10.69 46.47 12.44
CA PRO A 182 11.47 47.09 11.37
C PRO A 182 12.97 47.19 11.66
N ASP A 183 13.58 46.06 12.00
CA ASP A 183 15.01 45.96 12.28
C ASP A 183 15.85 46.21 11.02
N GLY A 184 16.76 47.17 11.11
CA GLY A 184 17.68 47.56 10.03
C GLY A 184 17.23 48.73 9.15
N ALA A 185 15.98 49.21 9.27
CA ALA A 185 15.52 50.43 8.59
C ALA A 185 16.18 51.69 9.20
N PRO A 186 16.51 52.77 8.47
CA PRO A 186 17.08 53.99 9.06
C PRO A 186 16.12 54.66 10.06
N ALA A 187 16.66 55.32 11.11
CA ALA A 187 15.85 56.13 12.03
C ALA A 187 15.50 57.48 11.37
N GLY A 188 14.22 57.86 11.35
CA GLY A 188 13.76 59.11 10.73
C GLY A 188 13.30 58.99 9.27
N GLY A 189 12.50 57.97 8.94
CA GLY A 189 11.92 57.78 7.61
C GLY A 189 10.38 57.85 7.59
N TYR A 190 9.81 58.00 6.40
CA TYR A 190 8.37 57.96 6.16
C TYR A 190 7.85 56.52 6.00
N TRP A 191 6.76 56.20 6.68
CA TRP A 191 6.12 54.89 6.67
C TRP A 191 4.72 55.01 6.05
N PRO A 192 4.41 54.22 5.01
CA PRO A 192 3.11 54.28 4.35
C PRO A 192 2.06 53.53 5.17
N LEU A 193 0.91 54.14 5.36
CA LEU A 193 -0.30 53.52 5.88
C LEU A 193 -1.39 53.63 4.81
N ASP A 194 -2.12 52.55 4.60
CA ASP A 194 -3.26 52.53 3.71
C ASP A 194 -4.41 51.73 4.37
N GLY A 195 -5.40 51.35 3.57
CA GLY A 195 -6.50 50.53 4.04
C GLY A 195 -6.08 49.12 4.50
N GLN A 196 -4.85 48.65 4.32
CA GLN A 196 -4.40 47.32 4.75
C GLN A 196 -3.18 47.37 5.69
N ALA A 197 -2.33 48.39 5.56
CA ALA A 197 -1.16 48.62 6.40
C ALA A 197 -1.51 49.33 7.72
N TRP A 198 -0.91 48.86 8.82
CA TRP A 198 -0.99 49.48 10.14
C TRP A 198 0.36 49.48 10.83
N ALA A 199 0.61 50.47 11.69
CA ALA A 199 1.85 50.61 12.44
C ALA A 199 1.60 50.97 13.91
N ILE A 200 2.49 50.53 14.79
CA ILE A 200 2.54 50.93 16.20
C ILE A 200 3.81 51.77 16.38
N CYS A 201 3.66 52.99 16.88
CA CYS A 201 4.75 53.93 17.10
C CYS A 201 4.86 54.26 18.58
N ASP A 202 6.07 54.57 19.05
CA ASP A 202 6.30 55.05 20.42
C ASP A 202 5.58 56.38 20.68
N ALA A 203 5.38 56.69 21.97
CA ALA A 203 4.67 57.90 22.36
C ALA A 203 5.40 59.17 21.90
N GLY A 204 4.74 59.97 21.06
CA GLY A 204 5.32 61.18 20.47
C GLY A 204 4.43 61.83 19.42
N GLY A 205 4.69 63.10 19.11
CA GLY A 205 3.97 63.84 18.07
C GLY A 205 4.37 63.38 16.66
N LEU A 206 3.37 63.03 15.86
CA LEU A 206 3.49 62.60 14.46
C LEU A 206 2.66 63.50 13.57
N VAL A 207 3.12 63.72 12.35
CA VAL A 207 2.34 64.41 11.31
C VAL A 207 2.06 63.45 10.18
N ALA A 208 0.78 63.27 9.86
CA ALA A 208 0.33 62.53 8.69
C ALA A 208 0.42 63.41 7.45
N ARG A 209 1.18 63.00 6.43
CA ARG A 209 1.30 63.71 5.14
C ARG A 209 0.68 62.90 4.00
N THR A 210 0.25 63.59 2.94
CA THR A 210 -0.18 62.93 1.69
C THR A 210 1.02 62.63 0.79
N SER A 211 0.84 61.70 -0.15
CA SER A 211 1.85 61.41 -1.19
C SER A 211 2.21 62.67 -2.01
N HIS A 212 1.23 63.55 -2.25
CA HIS A 212 1.40 64.83 -2.94
C HIS A 212 2.35 65.79 -2.19
N GLU A 213 2.18 65.93 -0.87
CA GLU A 213 3.03 66.78 -0.03
C GLU A 213 4.44 66.21 0.16
N LEU A 214 4.57 64.88 0.16
CA LEU A 214 5.86 64.20 0.26
C LEU A 214 6.72 64.45 -0.99
N LEU A 215 6.09 64.49 -2.17
CA LEU A 215 6.78 64.71 -3.45
C LEU A 215 7.22 66.16 -3.67
N LEU A 216 6.57 67.14 -3.03
CA LEU A 216 6.93 68.57 -3.11
C LEU A 216 8.07 68.97 -2.16
N GLY A 217 8.47 68.09 -1.23
CA GLY A 217 9.55 68.34 -0.27
C GLY A 217 10.87 67.68 -0.71
N SER A 218 12.01 68.28 -0.32
CA SER A 218 13.35 67.70 -0.50
C SER A 218 13.57 66.36 0.24
N GLU A 219 12.56 65.89 0.98
CA GLU A 219 12.55 64.67 1.77
C GLU A 219 12.08 63.42 1.00
N GLY A 220 11.51 63.59 -0.21
CA GLY A 220 10.98 62.48 -1.03
C GLY A 220 12.03 61.44 -1.49
N THR A 221 13.30 61.82 -1.56
CA THR A 221 14.42 60.91 -1.89
C THR A 221 14.82 60.02 -0.72
N SER A 222 14.66 60.48 0.53
CA SER A 222 14.99 59.72 1.74
C SER A 222 14.11 58.46 1.90
N PHE A 223 12.86 58.55 1.44
CA PHE A 223 11.93 57.43 1.44
C PHE A 223 12.39 56.24 0.56
N ARG A 224 12.97 56.50 -0.61
CA ARG A 224 13.33 55.46 -1.60
C ARG A 224 14.29 54.41 -1.03
N HIS A 225 15.15 54.81 -0.10
CA HIS A 225 16.13 53.91 0.49
C HIS A 225 15.63 53.23 1.78
N GLY A 226 14.88 53.90 2.64
CA GLY A 226 14.51 53.35 3.95
C GLY A 226 13.50 52.21 3.92
N PHE A 227 12.30 52.48 3.39
CA PHE A 227 11.19 51.51 3.41
C PHE A 227 11.41 50.35 2.42
N HIS A 228 12.00 50.65 1.27
CA HIS A 228 12.33 49.64 0.27
C HIS A 228 13.34 48.60 0.81
N SER A 229 14.39 49.05 1.51
CA SER A 229 15.38 48.14 2.13
C SER A 229 14.75 47.24 3.18
N PHE A 230 13.80 47.75 3.97
CA PHE A 230 13.08 46.97 4.97
C PHE A 230 12.27 45.83 4.33
N VAL A 231 11.46 46.13 3.31
CA VAL A 231 10.63 45.13 2.63
C VAL A 231 11.49 44.04 1.99
N VAL A 232 12.56 44.42 1.28
CA VAL A 232 13.49 43.46 0.66
C VAL A 232 14.20 42.61 1.73
N GLY A 233 14.58 43.19 2.86
CA GLY A 233 15.20 42.46 3.98
C GLY A 233 14.27 41.44 4.64
N VAL A 234 12.97 41.74 4.78
CA VAL A 234 11.97 40.79 5.28
C VAL A 234 11.79 39.62 4.32
N VAL A 235 11.67 39.91 3.01
CA VAL A 235 11.54 38.87 1.98
C VAL A 235 12.77 37.95 1.96
N SER A 236 13.98 38.51 2.14
CA SER A 236 15.22 37.72 2.21
C SER A 236 15.28 36.80 3.44
N ARG A 237 14.90 37.29 4.63
CA ARG A 237 14.86 36.45 5.85
C ARG A 237 13.85 35.31 5.75
N ARG A 238 12.66 35.59 5.23
CA ARG A 238 11.62 34.57 5.02
C ARG A 238 12.06 33.46 4.07
N ARG A 239 12.84 33.80 3.04
CA ARG A 239 13.46 32.81 2.15
C ARG A 239 14.40 31.86 2.90
N ALA A 240 15.20 32.38 3.83
CA ALA A 240 16.11 31.55 4.62
C ALA A 240 15.37 30.59 5.56
N GLU A 241 14.28 31.05 6.18
CA GLU A 241 13.45 30.22 7.08
C GLU A 241 12.71 29.10 6.35
N LEU A 242 12.09 29.40 5.20
CA LEU A 242 11.36 28.40 4.40
C LEU A 242 12.27 27.28 3.87
N GLU A 243 13.51 27.60 3.51
CA GLU A 243 14.47 26.58 3.07
C GLU A 243 14.89 25.67 4.24
N GLN A 244 15.01 26.21 5.46
CA GLN A 244 15.33 25.42 6.66
C GLN A 244 14.17 24.49 7.07
N GLU A 245 12.92 24.98 7.05
CA GLU A 245 11.74 24.16 7.38
C GLU A 245 11.57 22.98 6.40
N ARG A 246 11.88 23.20 5.11
CA ARG A 246 11.80 22.16 4.08
C ARG A 246 12.80 21.03 4.31
N VAL A 247 14.05 21.37 4.64
CA VAL A 247 15.09 20.37 4.95
C VAL A 247 14.71 19.56 6.19
N ALA A 248 14.12 20.20 7.21
CA ALA A 248 13.64 19.52 8.40
C ALA A 248 12.45 18.57 8.12
N GLY A 249 11.50 18.99 7.27
CA GLY A 249 10.35 18.17 6.86
C GLY A 249 10.73 16.91 6.07
N ASP A 250 11.69 17.03 5.15
CA ASP A 250 12.19 15.88 4.37
C ASP A 250 12.89 14.84 5.26
N GLN A 251 13.60 15.29 6.30
CA GLN A 251 14.24 14.40 7.27
C GLN A 251 13.22 13.70 8.20
N ALA A 252 12.20 14.43 8.67
CA ALA A 252 11.15 13.89 9.53
C ALA A 252 10.28 12.85 8.79
N SER A 253 9.94 13.10 7.52
CA SER A 253 9.16 12.16 6.70
C SER A 253 9.94 10.86 6.46
N ARG A 254 11.24 10.95 6.15
CA ARG A 254 12.12 9.78 5.98
C ARG A 254 12.30 8.97 7.27
N GLN A 255 12.31 9.62 8.44
CA GLN A 255 12.38 8.93 9.72
C GLN A 255 11.04 8.28 10.11
N ALA A 256 9.91 8.91 9.81
CA ALA A 256 8.58 8.34 10.05
C ALA A 256 8.33 7.10 9.19
N GLU A 257 8.77 7.12 7.93
CA GLU A 257 8.66 5.99 7.01
C GLU A 257 9.53 4.79 7.45
N ARG A 258 10.75 5.06 7.92
CA ARG A 258 11.63 4.02 8.49
C ARG A 258 11.05 3.39 9.76
N ARG A 259 10.45 4.19 10.66
CA ARG A 259 9.81 3.69 11.88
C ARG A 259 8.54 2.89 11.61
N PHE A 260 7.71 3.34 10.68
CA PHE A 260 6.47 2.63 10.33
C PHE A 260 6.76 1.24 9.71
N VAL A 261 7.80 1.15 8.87
CA VAL A 261 8.25 -0.11 8.27
C VAL A 261 8.94 -1.01 9.32
N SER A 262 9.74 -0.45 10.23
CA SER A 262 10.39 -1.25 11.29
C SER A 262 9.40 -1.76 12.34
N GLU A 263 8.46 -0.94 12.82
CA GLU A 263 7.46 -1.34 13.82
C GLU A 263 6.51 -2.43 13.30
N SER A 264 6.18 -2.40 12.00
CA SER A 264 5.35 -3.44 11.35
C SER A 264 6.12 -4.76 11.13
N LEU A 265 7.45 -4.71 11.05
CA LEU A 265 8.32 -5.88 10.84
C LEU A 265 8.78 -6.50 12.18
N GLU A 266 9.03 -5.68 13.21
CA GLU A 266 9.38 -6.14 14.56
C GLU A 266 8.24 -6.90 15.23
N GLN A 267 6.98 -6.52 15.01
CA GLN A 267 5.81 -7.23 15.53
C GLN A 267 5.60 -8.63 14.91
N LEU A 268 6.18 -8.90 13.73
CA LEU A 268 6.15 -10.21 13.07
C LEU A 268 7.36 -11.09 13.43
N ALA A 269 8.44 -10.51 13.97
CA ALA A 269 9.72 -11.20 14.19
C ALA A 269 9.91 -11.75 15.61
N ALA A 270 9.20 -11.24 16.62
CA ALA A 270 9.48 -11.55 18.02
C ALA A 270 8.70 -12.78 18.58
N VAL A 271 8.88 -13.99 18.04
CA VAL A 271 8.38 -15.23 18.71
C VAL A 271 9.30 -16.44 18.45
N GLY A 272 10.36 -16.61 19.25
CA GLY A 272 11.31 -17.70 19.06
C GLY A 272 11.91 -18.31 20.34
N GLY A 273 11.40 -19.46 20.78
CA GLY A 273 12.14 -20.38 21.66
C GLY A 273 12.07 -21.81 21.13
N ALA A 274 13.21 -22.47 20.89
CA ALA A 274 13.28 -23.79 20.24
C ALA A 274 14.31 -24.76 20.86
N ARG A 275 13.98 -26.08 20.80
CA ARG A 275 14.94 -27.20 20.80
C ARG A 275 14.35 -28.57 20.37
N ARG A 276 15.08 -29.18 19.41
CA ARG A 276 15.26 -30.61 19.01
C ARG A 276 14.10 -31.46 18.44
N LEU A 277 14.33 -31.95 17.22
CA LEU A 277 13.95 -33.25 16.66
C LEU A 277 15.16 -33.81 15.86
N PRO A 278 15.36 -35.13 15.78
CA PRO A 278 16.45 -35.77 15.03
C PRO A 278 16.01 -36.08 13.58
N VAL A 279 16.93 -36.00 12.62
CA VAL A 279 16.67 -36.45 11.24
C VAL A 279 17.86 -37.26 10.72
N ASP A 280 17.53 -38.48 10.29
CA ASP A 280 18.40 -39.46 9.67
C ASP A 280 18.76 -39.09 8.22
N ARG A 281 19.93 -39.57 7.79
CA ARG A 281 20.56 -39.31 6.49
C ARG A 281 20.03 -40.26 5.41
N THR A 282 19.92 -39.78 4.17
CA THR A 282 20.79 -40.14 3.01
C THR A 282 20.18 -39.65 1.69
N ALA A 283 20.96 -38.94 0.88
CA ALA A 283 21.06 -39.08 -0.60
C ALA A 283 21.92 -37.93 -1.17
N GLN A 284 23.15 -38.28 -1.54
CA GLN A 284 24.03 -37.49 -2.42
C GLN A 284 23.53 -37.61 -3.86
N VAL A 285 23.41 -36.47 -4.54
CA VAL A 285 23.46 -36.35 -6.00
C VAL A 285 24.32 -35.12 -6.25
N GLY A 286 25.40 -35.28 -7.00
CA GLY A 286 26.39 -34.24 -7.21
C GLY A 286 26.23 -33.47 -8.53
N SER A 287 27.02 -32.39 -8.56
CA SER A 287 27.61 -31.65 -9.67
C SER A 287 26.88 -30.40 -10.16
N GLY A 288 27.38 -29.24 -9.72
CA GLY A 288 27.79 -28.18 -10.65
C GLY A 288 27.52 -26.74 -10.22
N ASP A 289 26.53 -26.48 -9.38
CA ASP A 289 26.13 -25.10 -9.03
C ASP A 289 25.77 -24.98 -7.55
N ALA A 290 26.64 -24.29 -6.80
CA ALA A 290 26.47 -24.05 -5.37
C ALA A 290 25.13 -23.36 -5.05
N PHE A 291 24.64 -22.50 -5.95
CA PHE A 291 23.35 -21.84 -5.80
C PHE A 291 22.18 -22.84 -5.81
N ALA A 292 22.17 -23.75 -6.77
CA ALA A 292 21.14 -24.76 -6.91
C ALA A 292 21.17 -25.75 -5.74
N GLU A 293 22.35 -26.16 -5.29
CA GLU A 293 22.50 -27.06 -4.15
C GLU A 293 22.07 -26.43 -2.82
N ALA A 294 22.38 -25.15 -2.56
CA ALA A 294 21.87 -24.43 -1.39
C ALA A 294 20.33 -24.37 -1.39
N CYS A 295 19.72 -24.04 -2.54
CA CYS A 295 18.27 -23.99 -2.68
C CYS A 295 17.63 -25.39 -2.53
N LEU A 296 18.26 -26.44 -3.03
CA LEU A 296 17.81 -27.83 -2.82
C LEU A 296 17.90 -28.25 -1.35
N ALA A 297 18.93 -27.82 -0.62
CA ALA A 297 19.04 -28.04 0.82
C ALA A 297 17.86 -27.39 1.58
N ILE A 298 17.52 -26.15 1.23
CA ILE A 298 16.36 -25.43 1.78
C ILE A 298 15.05 -26.14 1.41
N ALA A 299 14.89 -26.58 0.16
CA ALA A 299 13.71 -27.30 -0.30
C ALA A 299 13.51 -28.64 0.43
N ARG A 300 14.59 -29.39 0.65
CA ARG A 300 14.58 -30.63 1.46
C ARG A 300 14.19 -30.35 2.91
N TRP A 301 14.70 -29.28 3.51
CA TRP A 301 14.32 -28.88 4.87
C TRP A 301 12.84 -28.48 4.98
N LEU A 302 12.32 -27.78 3.97
CA LEU A 302 10.91 -27.39 3.89
C LEU A 302 9.96 -28.56 3.53
N GLU A 303 10.50 -29.75 3.20
CA GLU A 303 9.76 -30.90 2.68
C GLU A 303 8.88 -30.54 1.46
N ILE A 304 9.43 -29.74 0.54
CA ILE A 304 8.77 -29.32 -0.70
C ILE A 304 9.41 -30.02 -1.90
N ASP A 305 8.63 -30.16 -2.99
CA ASP A 305 9.19 -30.62 -4.25
C ASP A 305 10.34 -29.69 -4.68
N PRO A 306 11.46 -30.24 -5.20
CA PRO A 306 12.61 -29.44 -5.55
C PRO A 306 12.20 -28.36 -6.56
N PRO A 307 12.44 -27.07 -6.25
CA PRO A 307 12.06 -25.99 -7.15
C PRO A 307 12.82 -26.14 -8.46
N ARG A 308 12.18 -25.75 -9.57
CA ARG A 308 12.89 -25.60 -10.85
C ARG A 308 13.62 -24.27 -10.83
N MET A 309 14.88 -24.28 -11.21
CA MET A 309 15.76 -23.12 -11.07
C MET A 309 16.59 -22.96 -12.34
N VAL A 310 16.81 -21.71 -12.73
CA VAL A 310 17.78 -21.36 -13.77
C VAL A 310 19.03 -20.87 -13.05
N THR A 311 20.16 -21.52 -13.32
CA THR A 311 21.46 -21.16 -12.74
C THR A 311 21.84 -19.72 -13.11
N PRO A 312 22.27 -18.88 -12.14
CA PRO A 312 22.67 -17.50 -12.43
C PRO A 312 23.87 -17.44 -13.39
N ARG A 313 23.90 -16.46 -14.30
CA ARG A 313 25.03 -16.20 -15.21
C ARG A 313 26.07 -15.26 -14.58
N GLY A 314 26.46 -15.52 -13.33
CA GLY A 314 27.45 -14.74 -12.58
C GLY A 314 27.25 -14.81 -11.07
N SER A 315 28.26 -14.36 -10.32
CA SER A 315 28.41 -14.42 -8.85
C SER A 315 28.00 -13.14 -8.11
N SER A 316 27.48 -12.12 -8.83
CA SER A 316 27.00 -10.88 -8.20
C SER A 316 25.63 -11.05 -7.53
N LEU A 317 25.36 -10.23 -6.52
CA LEU A 317 24.08 -10.19 -5.80
C LEU A 317 22.89 -9.95 -6.74
N SER A 318 23.05 -9.07 -7.74
CA SER A 318 22.02 -8.77 -8.75
C SER A 318 21.74 -9.97 -9.66
N HIS A 319 22.76 -10.72 -10.07
CA HIS A 319 22.58 -11.95 -10.84
C HIS A 319 21.88 -13.05 -10.04
N MET A 320 22.20 -13.19 -8.75
CA MET A 320 21.55 -14.17 -7.87
C MET A 320 20.11 -13.78 -7.52
N GLN A 321 19.82 -12.49 -7.30
CA GLN A 321 18.45 -11.99 -7.15
C GLN A 321 17.63 -12.23 -8.43
N ALA A 322 18.23 -12.04 -9.60
CA ALA A 322 17.61 -12.36 -10.89
C ALA A 322 17.38 -13.87 -11.09
N ALA A 323 18.20 -14.74 -10.50
CA ALA A 323 17.96 -16.18 -10.49
C ALA A 323 16.86 -16.59 -9.49
N LEU A 324 16.83 -15.97 -8.30
CA LEU A 324 15.77 -16.16 -7.30
C LEU A 324 14.38 -15.78 -7.85
N SER A 325 14.28 -14.72 -8.65
CA SER A 325 13.02 -14.31 -9.29
C SER A 325 12.53 -15.28 -10.38
N ARG A 326 13.41 -16.18 -10.84
CA ARG A 326 13.13 -17.24 -11.81
C ARG A 326 12.91 -18.61 -11.15
N ILE A 327 12.94 -18.70 -9.82
CA ILE A 327 12.59 -19.92 -9.10
C ILE A 327 11.10 -20.21 -9.30
N ILE A 328 10.82 -21.39 -9.84
CA ILE A 328 9.45 -21.84 -10.10
C ILE A 328 9.01 -22.76 -8.96
N GLY A 329 7.84 -22.46 -8.40
CA GLY A 329 7.16 -23.30 -7.40
C GLY A 329 7.37 -22.87 -5.95
N VAL A 330 8.20 -21.86 -5.68
CA VAL A 330 8.47 -21.36 -4.32
C VAL A 330 8.54 -19.84 -4.32
N ARG A 331 7.94 -19.20 -3.31
CA ARG A 331 8.09 -17.75 -3.10
C ARG A 331 9.27 -17.47 -2.18
N THR A 332 9.98 -16.41 -2.52
CA THR A 332 11.11 -15.90 -1.73
C THR A 332 10.87 -14.45 -1.36
N ARG A 333 11.42 -14.01 -0.23
CA ARG A 333 11.53 -12.59 0.13
C ARG A 333 12.95 -12.25 0.52
N SER A 334 13.39 -11.04 0.22
CA SER A 334 14.63 -10.50 0.79
C SER A 334 14.41 -10.18 2.26
N VAL A 335 15.40 -10.50 3.09
CA VAL A 335 15.47 -10.15 4.52
C VAL A 335 16.84 -9.55 4.82
N LEU A 336 16.88 -8.60 5.74
CA LEU A 336 18.12 -8.05 6.29
C LEU A 336 18.45 -8.80 7.58
N LEU A 337 19.68 -9.27 7.67
CA LEU A 337 20.27 -9.98 8.79
C LEU A 337 20.88 -8.95 9.75
N GLU A 338 20.02 -8.31 10.55
CA GLU A 338 20.42 -7.31 11.54
C GLU A 338 20.25 -7.83 12.98
N GLY A 339 21.10 -7.35 13.90
CA GLY A 339 21.06 -7.77 15.30
C GLY A 339 21.30 -9.27 15.49
N GLU A 340 20.67 -9.86 16.51
CA GLU A 340 20.86 -11.27 16.88
C GLU A 340 19.91 -12.23 16.14
N TRP A 341 19.73 -12.03 14.82
CA TRP A 341 18.81 -12.81 13.98
C TRP A 341 19.06 -14.33 14.04
N TRP A 342 20.30 -14.75 14.32
CA TRP A 342 20.68 -16.16 14.39
C TRP A 342 20.16 -16.85 15.66
N ILE A 343 19.54 -16.14 16.60
CA ILE A 343 18.95 -16.69 17.83
C ILE A 343 17.47 -17.06 17.61
N ASP A 344 16.75 -16.25 16.83
CA ASP A 344 15.31 -16.37 16.60
C ASP A 344 14.97 -17.14 15.31
N ASP A 345 13.95 -18.00 15.38
CA ASP A 345 13.51 -18.79 14.22
C ASP A 345 12.73 -17.92 13.21
N ALA A 346 13.47 -17.31 12.30
CA ALA A 346 12.94 -16.60 11.13
C ALA A 346 12.66 -17.52 9.91
N GLY A 347 12.81 -18.86 10.02
CA GLY A 347 12.61 -19.81 8.92
C GLY A 347 13.84 -20.05 8.03
N ALA A 348 13.73 -20.91 7.01
CA ALA A 348 14.89 -21.24 6.16
C ALA A 348 15.30 -20.08 5.25
N LEU A 349 16.59 -19.74 5.28
CA LEU A 349 17.16 -18.61 4.55
C LEU A 349 18.27 -19.07 3.59
N LEU A 350 18.38 -18.40 2.46
CA LEU A 350 19.53 -18.44 1.57
C LEU A 350 20.39 -17.22 1.90
N GLY A 351 21.54 -17.46 2.52
CA GLY A 351 22.55 -16.44 2.83
C GLY A 351 23.65 -16.40 1.78
N PHE A 352 24.52 -15.41 1.88
CA PHE A 352 25.71 -15.31 1.02
C PHE A 352 26.96 -15.07 1.87
N LEU A 353 28.03 -15.80 1.58
CA LEU A 353 29.37 -15.56 2.14
C LEU A 353 30.21 -14.75 1.15
N PRO A 354 30.91 -13.69 1.58
CA PRO A 354 31.87 -12.99 0.74
C PRO A 354 33.07 -13.89 0.43
N GLY A 355 33.41 -14.03 -0.86
CA GLY A 355 34.55 -14.75 -1.39
C GLY A 355 35.73 -13.84 -1.73
N GLU A 356 36.77 -14.42 -2.35
CA GLU A 356 37.86 -13.66 -2.96
C GLU A 356 37.33 -12.87 -4.19
N GLU A 357 37.83 -11.66 -4.43
CA GLU A 357 37.44 -10.79 -5.56
C GLU A 357 35.95 -10.34 -5.61
N GLU A 358 35.33 -10.03 -4.45
CA GLU A 358 33.92 -9.56 -4.36
C GLU A 358 32.84 -10.56 -4.84
N GLU A 359 33.20 -11.82 -5.11
CA GLU A 359 32.24 -12.87 -5.44
C GLU A 359 31.41 -13.28 -4.22
N LEU A 360 30.08 -13.37 -4.35
CA LEU A 360 29.20 -13.83 -3.27
C LEU A 360 28.87 -15.31 -3.45
N HIS A 361 29.14 -16.11 -2.42
CA HIS A 361 28.88 -17.55 -2.42
C HIS A 361 27.57 -17.89 -1.71
N PRO A 362 26.62 -18.56 -2.38
CA PRO A 362 25.33 -18.91 -1.77
C PRO A 362 25.47 -20.05 -0.74
N VAL A 363 24.86 -19.86 0.42
CA VAL A 363 24.81 -20.84 1.52
C VAL A 363 23.39 -21.02 2.05
N ALA A 364 23.06 -22.22 2.51
CA ALA A 364 21.76 -22.47 3.11
C ALA A 364 21.83 -22.31 4.63
N LEU A 365 21.06 -21.37 5.18
CA LEU A 365 20.91 -21.16 6.62
C LEU A 365 19.61 -21.85 7.06
N LEU A 366 19.75 -22.99 7.71
CA LEU A 366 18.65 -23.84 8.12
C LEU A 366 18.39 -23.66 9.62
N PRO A 367 17.15 -23.37 10.06
CA PRO A 367 16.83 -23.28 11.48
C PRO A 367 17.17 -24.58 12.19
N ALA A 368 17.93 -24.45 13.28
CA ALA A 368 18.43 -25.52 14.10
C ALA A 368 18.17 -25.26 15.59
N ALA A 369 18.59 -26.19 16.46
CA ALA A 369 18.31 -26.08 17.89
C ALA A 369 19.14 -24.96 18.55
N GLY A 370 18.48 -23.83 18.86
CA GLY A 370 19.13 -22.67 19.49
C GLY A 370 19.90 -21.81 18.50
N GLY A 371 19.34 -21.68 17.29
CA GLY A 371 19.81 -20.75 16.27
C GLY A 371 19.78 -21.34 14.86
N TYR A 372 20.79 -21.05 14.05
CA TYR A 372 20.89 -21.54 12.67
C TYR A 372 22.05 -22.50 12.47
N GLU A 373 21.90 -23.41 11.51
CA GLU A 373 22.96 -24.22 10.94
C GLU A 373 23.19 -23.77 9.49
N LEU A 374 24.42 -23.35 9.19
CA LEU A 374 24.88 -23.03 7.85
C LEU A 374 25.32 -24.31 7.15
N PHE A 375 24.74 -24.59 5.99
CA PHE A 375 25.18 -25.61 5.04
C PHE A 375 25.88 -24.94 3.87
N ASP A 376 27.18 -25.22 3.70
CA ASP A 376 27.98 -24.73 2.57
C ASP A 376 27.96 -25.80 1.46
N PRO A 377 27.43 -25.49 0.26
CA PRO A 377 27.37 -26.44 -0.84
C PRO A 377 28.74 -26.83 -1.43
N ARG A 378 29.77 -26.00 -1.25
CA ARG A 378 31.09 -26.24 -1.88
C ARG A 378 31.81 -27.46 -1.31
N ASP A 379 31.71 -27.63 0.01
CA ASP A 379 32.37 -28.70 0.76
C ASP A 379 31.36 -29.64 1.45
N GLY A 380 30.06 -29.33 1.38
CA GLY A 380 29.00 -30.05 2.06
C GLY A 380 29.05 -29.92 3.59
N SER A 381 29.84 -28.97 4.11
CA SER A 381 30.02 -28.77 5.55
C SER A 381 28.76 -28.20 6.19
N ARG A 382 28.55 -28.54 7.47
CA ARG A 382 27.50 -27.97 8.30
C ARG A 382 28.11 -27.34 9.55
N ARG A 383 27.89 -26.05 9.74
CA ARG A 383 28.43 -25.26 10.86
C ARG A 383 27.31 -24.55 11.58
N ARG A 384 27.38 -24.48 12.91
CA ARG A 384 26.41 -23.68 13.67
C ARG A 384 26.73 -22.21 13.48
N VAL A 385 25.71 -21.39 13.26
CA VAL A 385 25.84 -19.93 13.18
C VAL A 385 25.98 -19.39 14.60
N ASP A 386 27.17 -18.87 14.90
CA ASP A 386 27.48 -18.07 16.08
C ASP A 386 27.66 -16.59 15.68
N ALA A 387 27.89 -15.70 16.66
CA ALA A 387 28.02 -14.26 16.39
C ALA A 387 29.15 -13.95 15.39
N ALA A 388 30.27 -14.68 15.48
CA ALA A 388 31.40 -14.51 14.56
C ALA A 388 31.05 -14.93 13.13
N LEU A 389 30.38 -16.08 12.93
CA LEU A 389 29.94 -16.50 11.60
C LEU A 389 28.82 -15.58 11.06
N ALA A 390 27.96 -15.06 11.92
CA ALA A 390 26.90 -14.13 11.54
C ALA A 390 27.46 -12.79 11.00
N GLU A 391 28.54 -12.27 11.57
CA GLU A 391 29.22 -11.06 11.07
C GLU A 391 29.90 -11.27 9.71
N THR A 392 30.33 -12.50 9.40
CA THR A 392 30.93 -12.80 8.09
C THR A 392 29.90 -12.97 6.96
N LEU A 393 28.62 -13.14 7.28
CA LEU A 393 27.58 -13.28 6.28
C LEU A 393 27.24 -11.91 5.68
N HIS A 394 26.93 -11.91 4.39
CA HIS A 394 26.38 -10.73 3.74
C HIS A 394 25.05 -10.32 4.43
N PRO A 395 24.82 -9.02 4.72
CA PRO A 395 23.64 -8.57 5.46
C PRO A 395 22.30 -8.90 4.80
N GLN A 396 22.27 -9.13 3.49
CA GLN A 396 21.06 -9.49 2.77
C GLN A 396 20.98 -11.01 2.58
N ALA A 397 19.86 -11.62 2.98
CA ALA A 397 19.52 -13.02 2.74
C ALA A 397 18.12 -13.16 2.14
N HIS A 398 17.74 -14.36 1.71
CA HIS A 398 16.42 -14.63 1.14
C HIS A 398 15.69 -15.75 1.86
N GLN A 399 14.51 -15.46 2.41
CA GLN A 399 13.68 -16.46 3.07
C GLN A 399 12.77 -17.19 2.06
N PHE A 400 12.64 -18.50 2.22
CA PHE A 400 11.78 -19.35 1.40
C PHE A 400 10.46 -19.66 2.11
N TYR A 401 9.34 -19.59 1.37
CA TYR A 401 8.01 -19.95 1.87
C TYR A 401 7.55 -21.28 1.28
N ALA A 402 7.15 -22.21 2.14
CA ALA A 402 6.59 -23.48 1.68
C ALA A 402 5.19 -23.28 1.06
N PRO A 403 4.96 -23.68 -0.21
CA PRO A 403 3.64 -23.69 -0.81
C PRO A 403 2.73 -24.74 -0.16
N LEU A 404 1.42 -24.60 -0.33
CA LEU A 404 0.47 -25.67 0.02
C LEU A 404 0.76 -26.92 -0.82
N PRO A 405 0.62 -28.14 -0.26
CA PRO A 405 0.92 -29.39 -0.98
C PRO A 405 0.15 -29.47 -2.31
N ALA A 406 0.83 -29.81 -3.40
CA ALA A 406 0.27 -29.86 -4.75
C ALA A 406 -0.60 -31.11 -5.00
N ARG A 407 -1.64 -31.33 -4.17
CA ARG A 407 -2.60 -32.43 -4.33
C ARG A 407 -3.89 -31.93 -4.98
N LYS A 408 -4.48 -32.73 -5.89
CA LYS A 408 -5.77 -32.44 -6.56
C LYS A 408 -6.91 -32.15 -5.58
N THR A 409 -6.86 -32.71 -4.37
CA THR A 409 -7.83 -32.45 -3.30
C THR A 409 -7.14 -32.35 -1.95
N LEU A 410 -6.97 -31.13 -1.43
CA LEU A 410 -6.53 -30.89 -0.05
C LEU A 410 -7.69 -31.13 0.90
N ARG A 411 -7.54 -32.04 1.86
CA ARG A 411 -8.52 -32.25 2.94
C ARG A 411 -8.25 -31.26 4.10
N PRO A 412 -9.24 -30.94 4.95
CA PRO A 412 -9.02 -30.08 6.12
C PRO A 412 -7.88 -30.57 7.03
N LEU A 413 -7.75 -31.89 7.18
CA LEU A 413 -6.66 -32.51 7.93
C LEU A 413 -5.28 -32.33 7.28
N ASP A 414 -5.20 -32.17 5.96
CA ASP A 414 -3.93 -31.91 5.28
C ASP A 414 -3.47 -30.47 5.56
N VAL A 415 -4.39 -29.51 5.62
CA VAL A 415 -4.12 -28.12 6.01
C VAL A 415 -3.65 -28.05 7.47
N LEU A 416 -4.30 -28.79 8.37
CA LEU A 416 -3.87 -28.91 9.76
C LEU A 416 -2.49 -29.56 9.86
N ARG A 417 -2.23 -30.66 9.14
CA ARG A 417 -0.94 -31.36 9.15
C ARG A 417 0.19 -30.49 8.63
N PHE A 418 -0.05 -29.75 7.55
CA PHE A 418 0.91 -28.81 6.96
C PHE A 418 1.29 -27.72 7.96
N SER A 419 0.28 -27.04 8.50
CA SER A 419 0.47 -25.92 9.44
C SER A 419 1.08 -26.40 10.77
N ALA A 420 0.69 -27.58 11.26
CA ALA A 420 1.20 -28.17 12.49
C ALA A 420 2.67 -28.62 12.42
N ARG A 421 3.31 -28.71 11.24
CA ARG A 421 4.71 -29.18 11.11
C ARG A 421 5.67 -28.40 12.00
N ARG A 422 5.57 -27.08 12.00
CA ARG A 422 6.40 -26.18 12.84
C ARG A 422 5.98 -26.14 14.31
N ALA A 423 4.74 -26.50 14.62
CA ALA A 423 4.22 -26.52 15.99
C ALA A 423 4.23 -27.91 16.65
N ARG A 424 4.80 -28.95 16.00
CA ARG A 424 4.77 -30.34 16.50
C ARG A 424 5.25 -30.49 17.95
N ARG A 425 6.29 -29.76 18.34
CA ARG A 425 6.84 -29.82 19.69
C ARG A 425 5.91 -29.17 20.72
N ASP A 426 5.35 -28.02 20.40
CA ASP A 426 4.39 -27.34 21.28
C ASP A 426 3.14 -28.20 21.45
N ILE A 427 2.65 -28.82 20.36
CA ILE A 427 1.54 -29.79 20.40
C ILE A 427 1.91 -31.02 21.25
N ALA A 428 3.11 -31.57 21.10
CA ALA A 428 3.57 -32.71 21.90
C ALA A 428 3.73 -32.36 23.39
N PHE A 429 4.26 -31.17 23.69
CA PHE A 429 4.37 -30.65 25.06
C PHE A 429 3.00 -30.47 25.69
N VAL A 430 2.06 -29.88 24.96
CA VAL A 430 0.67 -29.70 25.40
C VAL A 430 -0.01 -31.04 25.63
N GLY A 431 0.20 -32.02 24.75
CA GLY A 431 -0.24 -33.41 24.96
C GLY A 431 0.35 -34.02 26.23
N ALA A 432 1.66 -33.91 26.45
CA ALA A 432 2.34 -34.45 27.63
C ALA A 432 1.88 -33.79 28.94
N VAL A 433 1.80 -32.45 28.98
CA VAL A 433 1.29 -31.70 30.13
C VAL A 433 -0.16 -32.05 30.42
N GLY A 434 -0.99 -32.21 29.38
CA GLY A 434 -2.38 -32.61 29.57
C GLY A 434 -2.55 -34.05 30.07
N LEU A 435 -1.69 -34.98 29.66
CA LEU A 435 -1.63 -36.34 30.23
C LEU A 435 -1.25 -36.30 31.72
N LEU A 436 -0.23 -35.53 32.09
CA LEU A 436 0.22 -35.38 33.49
C LEU A 436 -0.86 -34.73 34.36
N ALA A 437 -1.44 -33.63 33.89
CA ALA A 437 -2.56 -32.96 34.56
C ALA A 437 -3.74 -33.93 34.75
N GLY A 438 -3.95 -34.83 33.78
CA GLY A 438 -5.00 -35.82 33.86
C GLY A 438 -4.78 -36.91 34.89
N SER A 439 -3.57 -37.44 34.98
CA SER A 439 -3.19 -38.38 36.04
C SER A 439 -3.29 -37.76 37.44
N VAL A 440 -2.95 -36.47 37.58
CA VAL A 440 -3.05 -35.75 38.86
C VAL A 440 -4.51 -35.49 39.24
N GLY A 441 -5.38 -35.14 38.29
CA GLY A 441 -6.81 -34.92 38.56
C GLY A 441 -7.56 -36.18 39.02
N MET A 442 -6.98 -37.33 38.74
CA MET A 442 -7.42 -38.65 39.14
C MET A 442 -7.32 -38.89 40.66
N ALA A 443 -6.46 -38.14 41.34
CA ALA A 443 -6.35 -38.18 42.80
C ALA A 443 -7.64 -37.72 43.50
N VAL A 444 -8.42 -36.82 42.90
CA VAL A 444 -9.60 -36.23 43.55
C VAL A 444 -10.67 -37.29 43.87
N PRO A 445 -11.20 -38.09 42.90
CA PRO A 445 -12.17 -39.15 43.22
C PRO A 445 -11.67 -40.16 44.27
N LEU A 446 -10.39 -40.57 44.18
CA LEU A 446 -9.78 -41.55 45.08
C LEU A 446 -9.65 -41.01 46.51
N LEU A 447 -9.16 -39.78 46.66
CA LEU A 447 -9.00 -39.12 47.95
C LEU A 447 -10.35 -38.81 48.58
N THR A 448 -11.37 -38.44 47.80
CA THR A 448 -12.73 -38.24 48.29
C THR A 448 -13.31 -39.53 48.90
N GLY A 449 -13.11 -40.69 48.27
CA GLY A 449 -13.54 -41.98 48.85
C GLY A 449 -12.87 -42.28 50.20
N LEU A 450 -11.56 -42.05 50.30
CA LEU A 450 -10.79 -42.27 51.53
C LEU A 450 -11.22 -41.37 52.69
N VAL A 451 -11.59 -40.12 52.40
CA VAL A 451 -12.10 -39.17 53.40
C VAL A 451 -13.34 -39.71 54.09
N PHE A 452 -14.30 -40.21 53.31
CA PHE A 452 -15.61 -40.62 53.82
C PHE A 452 -15.62 -42.04 54.40
N ASP A 453 -14.80 -42.96 53.89
CA ASP A 453 -14.77 -44.34 54.40
C ASP A 453 -13.84 -44.52 55.62
N ARG A 454 -12.76 -43.73 55.73
CA ARG A 454 -11.73 -43.97 56.76
C ARG A 454 -11.51 -42.78 57.70
N ILE A 455 -11.35 -41.57 57.16
CA ILE A 455 -10.88 -40.41 57.93
C ILE A 455 -11.99 -39.78 58.78
N ILE A 456 -13.19 -39.60 58.21
CA ILE A 456 -14.34 -39.03 58.93
C ILE A 456 -14.83 -39.99 60.03
N PRO A 457 -15.07 -41.30 59.77
CA PRO A 457 -15.49 -42.23 60.81
C PRO A 457 -14.41 -42.47 61.89
N GLY A 458 -13.13 -42.42 61.52
CA GLY A 458 -11.99 -42.57 62.43
C GLY A 458 -11.68 -41.35 63.29
N ALA A 459 -12.32 -40.19 63.04
CA ALA A 459 -12.07 -38.91 63.71
C ALA A 459 -10.60 -38.45 63.70
N GLU A 460 -9.81 -38.87 62.71
CA GLU A 460 -8.37 -38.61 62.61
C GLU A 460 -8.08 -37.19 62.06
N ARG A 461 -8.22 -36.17 62.91
CA ARG A 461 -8.06 -34.75 62.53
C ARG A 461 -6.72 -34.43 61.84
N ARG A 462 -5.65 -35.13 62.19
CA ARG A 462 -4.32 -34.96 61.57
C ARG A 462 -4.31 -35.39 60.10
N LEU A 463 -4.85 -36.58 59.80
CA LEU A 463 -4.93 -37.10 58.43
C LEU A 463 -5.87 -36.25 57.55
N LEU A 464 -6.91 -35.65 58.14
CA LEU A 464 -7.77 -34.70 57.43
C LEU A 464 -7.01 -33.44 56.98
N VAL A 465 -6.16 -32.87 57.85
CA VAL A 465 -5.33 -31.70 57.51
C VAL A 465 -4.28 -32.06 56.45
N GLU A 466 -3.58 -33.19 56.61
CA GLU A 466 -2.60 -33.69 55.63
C GLU A 466 -3.24 -33.89 54.25
N LEU A 467 -4.43 -34.50 54.18
CA LEU A 467 -5.13 -34.73 52.92
C LEU A 467 -5.69 -33.44 52.31
N THR A 468 -6.09 -32.47 53.12
CA THR A 468 -6.48 -31.13 52.63
C THR A 468 -5.30 -30.41 51.98
N LEU A 469 -4.11 -30.49 52.58
CA LEU A 469 -2.87 -29.95 51.98
C LEU A 469 -2.52 -30.67 50.68
N VAL A 470 -2.71 -31.99 50.60
CA VAL A 470 -2.51 -32.75 49.36
C VAL A 470 -3.48 -32.31 48.27
N LEU A 471 -4.78 -32.17 48.58
CA LEU A 471 -5.79 -31.69 47.62
C LEU A 471 -5.50 -30.27 47.14
N PHE A 472 -5.07 -29.38 48.04
CA PHE A 472 -4.65 -28.03 47.66
C PHE A 472 -3.41 -28.04 46.75
N SER A 473 -2.43 -28.90 47.03
CA SER A 473 -1.24 -29.05 46.18
C SER A 473 -1.60 -29.60 44.80
N VAL A 474 -2.52 -30.57 44.73
CA VAL A 474 -3.09 -31.09 43.48
C VAL A 474 -3.76 -29.98 42.69
N PHE A 475 -4.58 -29.15 43.34
CA PHE A 475 -5.25 -28.01 42.72
C PHE A 475 -4.26 -26.98 42.14
N VAL A 476 -3.25 -26.57 42.92
CA VAL A 476 -2.20 -25.64 42.44
C VAL A 476 -1.42 -26.25 41.27
N GLY A 477 -1.07 -27.54 41.36
CA GLY A 477 -0.41 -28.26 40.27
C GLY A 477 -1.24 -28.27 38.98
N GLN A 478 -2.53 -28.55 39.08
CA GLN A 478 -3.46 -28.49 37.94
C GLN A 478 -3.51 -27.08 37.32
N ALA A 479 -3.63 -26.03 38.13
CA ALA A 479 -3.64 -24.66 37.66
C ALA A 479 -2.35 -24.28 36.92
N LEU A 480 -1.18 -24.69 37.42
CA LEU A 480 0.11 -24.47 36.75
C LEU A 480 0.23 -25.24 35.43
N PHE A 481 -0.23 -26.49 35.38
CA PHE A 481 -0.27 -27.26 34.13
C PHE A 481 -1.20 -26.63 33.11
N ASP A 482 -2.36 -26.13 33.53
CA ASP A 482 -3.30 -25.43 32.66
C ASP A 482 -2.71 -24.13 32.10
N LEU A 483 -1.97 -23.38 32.92
CA LEU A 483 -1.28 -22.17 32.49
C LEU A 483 -0.17 -22.48 31.48
N ALA A 484 0.70 -23.46 31.79
CA ALA A 484 1.79 -23.89 30.89
C ALA A 484 1.24 -24.40 29.55
N ARG A 485 0.15 -25.16 29.60
CA ARG A 485 -0.59 -25.64 28.42
C ARG A 485 -1.13 -24.48 27.59
N SER A 486 -1.76 -23.49 28.22
CA SER A 486 -2.35 -22.34 27.54
C SER A 486 -1.29 -21.52 26.78
N PHE A 487 -0.14 -21.25 27.41
CA PHE A 487 0.98 -20.58 26.74
C PHE A 487 1.55 -21.38 25.56
N ALA A 488 1.69 -22.69 25.72
CA ALA A 488 2.16 -23.54 24.63
C ALA A 488 1.14 -23.63 23.48
N LEU A 489 -0.17 -23.60 23.77
CA LEU A 489 -1.22 -23.56 22.76
C LEU A 489 -1.21 -22.24 21.97
N VAL A 490 -1.10 -21.09 22.64
CA VAL A 490 -1.01 -19.78 21.96
C VAL A 490 0.21 -19.72 21.04
N ARG A 491 1.38 -20.20 21.51
CA ARG A 491 2.60 -20.25 20.70
C ARG A 491 2.49 -21.21 19.52
N ALA A 492 1.90 -22.39 19.73
CA ALA A 492 1.56 -23.30 18.64
C ALA A 492 0.64 -22.59 17.64
N GLN A 493 -0.32 -21.81 18.13
CA GLN A 493 -1.25 -21.08 17.30
C GLN A 493 -0.51 -20.04 16.42
N THR A 494 0.25 -19.13 17.01
CA THR A 494 0.97 -18.11 16.24
C THR A 494 1.90 -18.70 15.16
N ARG A 495 2.60 -19.81 15.46
CA ARG A 495 3.53 -20.47 14.52
C ARG A 495 2.84 -21.08 13.30
N MET A 496 1.70 -21.75 13.51
CA MET A 496 1.01 -22.35 12.37
C MET A 496 0.32 -21.30 11.51
N ASP A 497 -0.11 -20.17 12.08
CA ASP A 497 -0.74 -19.07 11.33
C ASP A 497 0.24 -18.40 10.38
N ALA A 498 1.42 -18.01 10.86
CA ALA A 498 2.44 -17.39 10.01
C ALA A 498 2.81 -18.27 8.79
N THR A 499 2.82 -19.59 8.99
CA THR A 499 3.11 -20.55 7.91
C THR A 499 1.93 -20.71 6.97
N LEU A 500 0.70 -20.76 7.51
CA LEU A 500 -0.51 -20.97 6.74
C LEU A 500 -0.88 -19.74 5.91
N GLU A 501 -0.76 -18.53 6.46
CA GLU A 501 -1.06 -17.28 5.73
C GLU A 501 -0.16 -17.09 4.52
N ALA A 502 1.15 -17.29 4.66
CA ALA A 502 2.09 -17.21 3.55
C ALA A 502 1.74 -18.22 2.44
N ALA A 503 1.35 -19.44 2.81
CA ALA A 503 0.97 -20.48 1.86
C ALA A 503 -0.39 -20.20 1.18
N ILE A 504 -1.34 -19.55 1.87
CA ILE A 504 -2.61 -19.10 1.29
C ILE A 504 -2.35 -17.99 0.26
N TRP A 505 -1.50 -17.02 0.58
CA TRP A 505 -1.11 -15.96 -0.35
C TRP A 505 -0.41 -16.51 -1.58
N ASP A 506 0.53 -17.45 -1.39
CA ASP A 506 1.17 -18.13 -2.50
C ASP A 506 0.16 -18.83 -3.41
N ARG A 507 -0.79 -19.55 -2.81
CA ARG A 507 -1.87 -20.22 -3.54
C ARG A 507 -2.72 -19.24 -4.32
N LEU A 508 -3.22 -18.18 -3.68
CA LEU A 508 -4.08 -17.18 -4.32
C LEU A 508 -3.39 -16.52 -5.51
N LEU A 509 -2.16 -16.06 -5.34
CA LEU A 509 -1.39 -15.37 -6.38
C LEU A 509 -0.94 -16.30 -7.52
N SER A 510 -1.07 -17.61 -7.34
CA SER A 510 -0.77 -18.61 -8.37
C SER A 510 -2.03 -19.13 -9.10
N LEU A 511 -3.22 -18.64 -8.76
CA LEU A 511 -4.46 -18.96 -9.47
C LEU A 511 -4.56 -18.19 -10.80
N PRO A 512 -5.15 -18.78 -11.84
CA PRO A 512 -5.27 -18.13 -13.15
C PRO A 512 -6.34 -17.03 -13.14
N LEU A 513 -6.19 -16.01 -14.00
CA LEU A 513 -7.08 -14.85 -14.05
C LEU A 513 -8.60 -15.16 -14.21
N PRO A 514 -9.03 -16.20 -14.97
CA PRO A 514 -10.44 -16.56 -15.08
C PRO A 514 -11.09 -16.95 -13.74
N PHE A 515 -10.30 -17.44 -12.77
CA PHE A 515 -10.78 -17.74 -11.43
C PHE A 515 -11.26 -16.47 -10.70
N PHE A 516 -10.47 -15.39 -10.76
CA PHE A 516 -10.76 -14.13 -10.07
C PHE A 516 -12.02 -13.41 -10.58
N ARG A 517 -12.50 -13.73 -11.78
CA ARG A 517 -13.73 -13.13 -12.32
C ARG A 517 -15.01 -13.76 -11.78
N LYS A 518 -14.92 -14.97 -11.24
CA LYS A 518 -16.06 -15.71 -10.67
C LYS A 518 -16.47 -15.19 -9.29
N TYR A 519 -15.59 -14.44 -8.62
CA TYR A 519 -15.75 -14.01 -7.23
C TYR A 519 -15.44 -12.52 -7.07
N SER A 520 -16.09 -11.85 -6.12
CA SER A 520 -15.71 -10.49 -5.74
C SER A 520 -14.47 -10.52 -4.83
N ALA A 521 -13.74 -9.40 -4.74
CA ALA A 521 -12.57 -9.29 -3.87
C ALA A 521 -12.89 -9.61 -2.39
N GLY A 522 -14.05 -9.16 -1.90
CA GLY A 522 -14.51 -9.44 -0.53
C GLY A 522 -14.92 -10.90 -0.31
N ASP A 523 -15.59 -11.53 -1.28
CA ASP A 523 -15.91 -12.96 -1.18
C ASP A 523 -14.63 -13.80 -1.21
N LEU A 524 -13.65 -13.45 -2.04
CA LEU A 524 -12.38 -14.15 -2.11
C LEU A 524 -11.56 -13.99 -0.83
N ALA A 525 -11.50 -12.78 -0.26
CA ALA A 525 -10.87 -12.53 1.03
C ALA A 525 -11.52 -13.34 2.15
N ALA A 526 -12.86 -13.41 2.19
CA ALA A 526 -13.57 -14.23 3.18
C ALA A 526 -13.31 -15.74 3.00
N ARG A 527 -13.19 -16.23 1.77
CA ARG A 527 -12.82 -17.64 1.49
C ARG A 527 -11.40 -17.96 1.93
N ALA A 528 -10.47 -17.05 1.73
CA ALA A 528 -9.08 -17.19 2.16
C ALA A 528 -8.97 -17.17 3.69
N ALA A 529 -9.60 -16.20 4.36
CA ALA A 529 -9.67 -16.11 5.82
C ALA A 529 -10.34 -17.35 6.44
N GLY A 530 -11.32 -17.94 5.75
CA GLY A 530 -11.95 -19.20 6.15
C GLY A 530 -10.97 -20.37 6.30
N ILE A 531 -9.83 -20.37 5.59
CA ILE A 531 -8.80 -21.42 5.74
C ILE A 531 -8.10 -21.30 7.10
N GLY A 532 -7.80 -20.07 7.56
CA GLY A 532 -7.31 -19.80 8.91
C GLY A 532 -8.32 -20.24 9.97
N GLY A 533 -9.60 -19.85 9.80
CA GLY A 533 -10.67 -20.26 10.71
C GLY A 533 -10.88 -21.78 10.81
N ILE A 534 -10.73 -22.53 9.70
CA ILE A 534 -10.74 -24.01 9.73
C ILE A 534 -9.63 -24.52 10.63
N ARG A 535 -8.44 -23.96 10.50
CA ARG A 535 -7.26 -24.36 11.27
C ARG A 535 -7.44 -24.04 12.75
N ASP A 536 -7.98 -22.88 13.13
CA ASP A 536 -8.17 -22.49 14.54
C ASP A 536 -9.11 -23.46 15.26
N VAL A 537 -10.23 -23.76 14.61
CA VAL A 537 -11.23 -24.68 15.13
C VAL A 537 -10.65 -26.10 15.23
N LEU A 538 -9.96 -26.59 14.19
CA LEU A 538 -9.39 -27.94 14.19
C LEU A 538 -8.23 -28.10 15.18
N ALA A 539 -7.36 -27.10 15.33
CA ALA A 539 -6.22 -27.15 16.25
C ALA A 539 -6.70 -27.22 17.71
N GLY A 540 -7.65 -26.35 18.09
CA GLY A 540 -8.28 -26.39 19.41
C GLY A 540 -9.07 -27.69 19.65
N ALA A 541 -9.85 -28.12 18.66
CA ALA A 541 -10.67 -29.32 18.77
C ALA A 541 -9.84 -30.60 18.92
N THR A 542 -8.79 -30.78 18.11
CA THR A 542 -7.93 -31.98 18.16
C THR A 542 -7.33 -32.17 19.55
N LEU A 543 -6.89 -31.07 20.17
CA LEU A 543 -6.32 -31.09 21.50
C LEU A 543 -7.37 -31.41 22.57
N SER A 544 -8.51 -30.70 22.55
CA SER A 544 -9.61 -30.95 23.48
C SER A 544 -10.07 -32.41 23.41
N VAL A 545 -10.24 -32.95 22.20
CA VAL A 545 -10.61 -34.35 21.93
C VAL A 545 -9.59 -35.32 22.52
N MET A 546 -8.30 -35.12 22.26
CA MET A 546 -7.23 -36.00 22.76
C MET A 546 -7.23 -36.07 24.29
N LEU A 547 -7.35 -34.92 24.96
CA LEU A 547 -7.36 -34.86 26.43
C LEU A 547 -8.63 -35.48 27.00
N SER A 548 -9.80 -35.04 26.54
CA SER A 548 -11.09 -35.59 26.98
C SER A 548 -11.17 -37.10 26.77
N ALA A 549 -10.57 -37.63 25.70
CA ALA A 549 -10.49 -39.07 25.46
C ALA A 549 -9.65 -39.80 26.53
N VAL A 550 -8.48 -39.28 26.91
CA VAL A 550 -7.64 -39.88 27.96
C VAL A 550 -8.32 -39.82 29.32
N PHE A 551 -8.85 -38.65 29.68
CA PHE A 551 -9.60 -38.45 30.92
C PHE A 551 -10.80 -39.39 31.02
N SER A 552 -11.54 -39.49 29.92
CA SER A 552 -12.72 -40.35 29.84
C SER A 552 -12.36 -41.82 29.94
N ALA A 553 -11.31 -42.27 29.23
CA ALA A 553 -10.87 -43.67 29.26
C ALA A 553 -10.46 -44.12 30.67
N TRP A 554 -9.72 -43.28 31.39
CA TRP A 554 -9.29 -43.60 32.74
C TRP A 554 -10.46 -43.65 33.74
N ASN A 555 -11.33 -42.62 33.74
CA ASN A 555 -12.49 -42.61 34.63
C ASN A 555 -13.46 -43.75 34.31
N LEU A 556 -13.64 -44.09 33.03
CA LEU A 556 -14.44 -45.24 32.61
C LEU A 556 -13.88 -46.56 33.18
N GLY A 557 -12.56 -46.76 33.09
CA GLY A 557 -11.89 -47.93 33.69
C GLY A 557 -12.11 -48.01 35.20
N TYR A 558 -12.04 -46.88 35.90
CA TYR A 558 -12.34 -46.81 37.34
C TYR A 558 -13.80 -47.14 37.65
N LEU A 559 -14.76 -46.66 36.86
CA LEU A 559 -16.19 -46.98 37.05
C LEU A 559 -16.44 -48.50 36.96
N PHE A 560 -15.85 -49.17 35.96
CA PHE A 560 -15.96 -50.63 35.81
C PHE A 560 -15.24 -51.41 36.91
N TYR A 561 -14.17 -50.87 37.48
CA TYR A 561 -13.47 -51.46 38.62
C TYR A 561 -14.30 -51.44 39.90
N VAL A 562 -15.06 -50.36 40.14
CA VAL A 562 -15.90 -50.22 41.35
C VAL A 562 -17.21 -51.01 41.24
N ASP A 563 -18.00 -50.79 40.18
CA ASP A 563 -19.27 -51.52 39.96
C ASP A 563 -19.62 -51.57 38.46
N SER A 564 -19.61 -52.77 37.88
CA SER A 564 -19.89 -52.98 36.46
C SER A 564 -21.35 -52.71 36.07
N GLY A 565 -22.31 -52.87 36.98
CA GLY A 565 -23.73 -52.64 36.72
C GLY A 565 -24.06 -51.15 36.60
N LEU A 566 -23.60 -50.34 37.56
CA LEU A 566 -23.73 -48.89 37.51
C LEU A 566 -22.92 -48.28 36.36
N ALA A 567 -21.75 -48.86 36.03
CA ALA A 567 -20.93 -48.42 34.90
C ALA A 567 -21.63 -48.60 33.54
N VAL A 568 -22.38 -49.69 33.33
CA VAL A 568 -23.19 -49.90 32.11
C VAL A 568 -24.30 -48.85 31.99
N VAL A 569 -24.96 -48.51 33.11
CA VAL A 569 -25.98 -47.44 33.13
C VAL A 569 -25.36 -46.09 32.83
N ALA A 570 -24.20 -45.78 33.41
CA ALA A 570 -23.42 -44.59 33.10
C ALA A 570 -23.08 -44.49 31.60
N CYS A 571 -22.68 -45.60 30.97
CA CYS A 571 -22.45 -45.66 29.53
C CYS A 571 -23.73 -45.42 28.72
N GLY A 572 -24.86 -45.99 29.14
CA GLY A 572 -26.17 -45.77 28.53
C GLY A 572 -26.60 -44.30 28.58
N LEU A 573 -26.37 -43.62 29.70
CA LEU A 573 -26.63 -42.18 29.84
C LEU A 573 -25.75 -41.37 28.88
N VAL A 574 -24.46 -41.66 28.77
CA VAL A 574 -23.59 -40.99 27.79
C VAL A 574 -24.03 -41.25 26.34
N ALA A 575 -24.49 -42.47 26.03
CA ALA A 575 -25.03 -42.78 24.70
C ALA A 575 -26.27 -41.92 24.36
N VAL A 576 -27.16 -41.67 25.33
CA VAL A 576 -28.30 -40.75 25.15
C VAL A 576 -27.81 -39.34 24.83
N ALA A 577 -26.80 -38.82 25.53
CA ALA A 577 -26.20 -37.52 25.22
C ALA A 577 -25.60 -37.49 23.80
N GLY A 578 -24.97 -38.57 23.34
CA GLY A 578 -24.44 -38.71 21.99
C GLY A 578 -25.52 -38.67 20.90
N VAL A 579 -26.68 -39.32 21.11
CA VAL A 579 -27.81 -39.26 20.16
C VAL A 579 -28.38 -37.85 20.05
N VAL A 580 -28.58 -37.17 21.20
CA VAL A 580 -29.05 -35.78 21.23
C VAL A 580 -28.07 -34.86 20.49
N ALA A 581 -26.76 -35.06 20.70
CA ALA A 581 -25.71 -34.35 19.98
C ALA A 581 -25.76 -34.58 18.47
N GLY A 582 -25.98 -35.81 18.00
CA GLY A 582 -26.09 -36.13 16.57
C GLY A 582 -27.27 -35.43 15.89
N ILE A 583 -28.42 -35.32 16.57
CA ILE A 583 -29.59 -34.58 16.08
C ILE A 583 -29.27 -33.08 16.01
N ALA A 584 -28.67 -32.53 17.08
CA ALA A 584 -28.26 -31.14 17.13
C ALA A 584 -27.23 -30.79 16.02
N ALA A 585 -26.27 -31.68 15.77
CA ALA A 585 -25.26 -31.53 14.73
C ALA A 585 -25.90 -31.37 13.34
N ARG A 586 -26.85 -32.22 12.99
CA ARG A 586 -27.54 -32.18 11.69
C ARG A 586 -28.38 -30.92 11.53
N ALA A 587 -29.04 -30.47 12.59
CA ALA A 587 -29.81 -29.22 12.59
C ALA A 587 -28.91 -27.98 12.50
N GLY A 588 -27.82 -27.94 13.28
CA GLY A 588 -26.85 -26.86 13.31
C GLY A 588 -26.13 -26.67 11.97
N LEU A 589 -25.66 -27.75 11.34
CA LEU A 589 -24.97 -27.71 10.04
C LEU A 589 -25.81 -27.08 8.93
N ARG A 590 -27.10 -27.41 8.86
CA ARG A 590 -28.01 -26.83 7.86
C ARG A 590 -28.10 -25.32 7.99
N ARG A 591 -28.15 -24.80 9.22
CA ARG A 591 -28.22 -23.35 9.47
C ARG A 591 -26.87 -22.66 9.26
N GLN A 592 -25.78 -23.26 9.74
CA GLN A 592 -24.43 -22.72 9.54
C GLN A 592 -24.04 -22.59 8.06
N ARG A 593 -24.49 -23.51 7.18
CA ARG A 593 -24.32 -23.38 5.73
C ARG A 593 -25.00 -22.13 5.16
N SER A 594 -26.27 -21.90 5.52
CA SER A 594 -27.02 -20.71 5.08
C SER A 594 -26.39 -19.42 5.58
N VAL A 595 -25.97 -19.41 6.84
CA VAL A 595 -25.19 -18.36 7.51
C VAL A 595 -23.96 -18.01 6.67
N ALA A 596 -23.11 -18.98 6.38
CA ALA A 596 -21.88 -18.76 5.63
C ALA A 596 -22.14 -18.24 4.19
N GLU A 597 -23.17 -18.72 3.50
CA GLU A 597 -23.50 -18.24 2.15
C GLU A 597 -23.92 -16.76 2.14
N ILE A 598 -24.78 -16.35 3.08
CA ILE A 598 -25.30 -14.98 3.13
C ILE A 598 -24.19 -13.98 3.50
N ASP A 599 -23.25 -14.34 4.38
CA ASP A 599 -22.12 -13.47 4.75
C ASP A 599 -21.26 -13.09 3.55
N GLY A 600 -20.98 -14.05 2.66
CA GLY A 600 -20.24 -13.77 1.43
C GLY A 600 -20.96 -12.76 0.52
N ARG A 601 -22.29 -12.87 0.42
CA ARG A 601 -23.12 -11.92 -0.35
C ARG A 601 -23.14 -10.53 0.29
N ILE A 602 -23.25 -10.45 1.62
CA ILE A 602 -23.21 -9.17 2.36
C ILE A 602 -21.85 -8.49 2.14
N GLY A 603 -20.74 -9.23 2.30
CA GLY A 603 -19.39 -8.69 2.06
C GLY A 603 -19.20 -8.17 0.64
N GLY A 604 -19.68 -8.92 -0.37
CA GLY A 604 -19.67 -8.47 -1.77
C GLY A 604 -20.51 -7.22 -2.02
N LEU A 605 -21.72 -7.16 -1.46
CA LEU A 605 -22.60 -6.00 -1.58
C LEU A 605 -22.00 -4.76 -0.93
N LEU A 606 -21.38 -4.88 0.25
CA LEU A 606 -20.73 -3.76 0.94
C LEU A 606 -19.63 -3.14 0.07
N LEU A 607 -18.74 -3.96 -0.49
CA LEU A 607 -17.70 -3.46 -1.41
C LEU A 607 -18.29 -2.81 -2.66
N GLN A 608 -19.37 -3.36 -3.22
CA GLN A 608 -20.05 -2.79 -4.39
C GLN A 608 -20.69 -1.42 -4.06
N VAL A 609 -21.35 -1.30 -2.91
CA VAL A 609 -21.97 -0.05 -2.44
C VAL A 609 -20.90 1.01 -2.18
N LEU A 610 -19.82 0.66 -1.48
CA LEU A 610 -18.73 1.58 -1.18
C LEU A 610 -17.99 2.03 -2.46
N SER A 611 -17.70 1.09 -3.37
CA SER A 611 -17.06 1.42 -4.66
C SER A 611 -17.96 2.26 -5.56
N GLY A 612 -19.28 2.14 -5.41
CA GLY A 612 -20.29 2.85 -6.19
C GLY A 612 -20.91 4.07 -5.51
N ILE A 613 -20.37 4.52 -4.38
CA ILE A 613 -21.05 5.50 -3.51
C ILE A 613 -21.33 6.83 -4.22
N ALA A 614 -20.41 7.30 -5.06
CA ALA A 614 -20.59 8.52 -5.84
C ALA A 614 -21.79 8.40 -6.80
N LYS A 615 -21.95 7.24 -7.45
CA LYS A 615 -23.09 6.98 -8.35
C LYS A 615 -24.40 6.95 -7.57
N LEU A 616 -24.41 6.28 -6.41
CA LEU A 616 -25.60 6.23 -5.55
C LEU A 616 -26.04 7.62 -5.10
N ARG A 617 -25.09 8.46 -4.66
CA ARG A 617 -25.36 9.85 -4.25
C ARG A 617 -25.92 10.71 -5.38
N VAL A 618 -25.34 10.62 -6.58
CA VAL A 618 -25.85 11.36 -7.76
C VAL A 618 -27.28 10.94 -8.11
N THR A 619 -27.61 9.65 -7.94
CA THR A 619 -28.96 9.13 -8.23
C THR A 619 -29.94 9.20 -7.06
N GLY A 620 -29.53 9.62 -5.87
CA GLY A 620 -30.35 9.58 -4.64
C GLY A 620 -30.81 8.16 -4.24
N ALA A 621 -30.03 7.14 -4.58
CA ALA A 621 -30.41 5.73 -4.45
C ALA A 621 -29.91 5.05 -3.17
N GLU A 622 -29.40 5.79 -2.18
CA GLU A 622 -28.83 5.27 -0.94
C GLU A 622 -29.86 4.46 -0.13
N ASN A 623 -31.10 4.94 -0.03
CA ASN A 623 -32.19 4.22 0.64
C ASN A 623 -32.48 2.88 -0.04
N ARG A 624 -32.39 2.81 -1.37
CA ARG A 624 -32.54 1.56 -2.12
C ARG A 624 -31.37 0.61 -1.81
N ALA A 625 -30.13 1.10 -1.82
CA ALA A 625 -28.96 0.30 -1.47
C ALA A 625 -29.06 -0.26 -0.04
N PHE A 626 -29.44 0.59 0.92
CA PHE A 626 -29.70 0.20 2.31
C PHE A 626 -30.79 -0.86 2.41
N SER A 627 -31.89 -0.75 1.66
CA SER A 627 -32.97 -1.75 1.66
C SER A 627 -32.54 -3.14 1.14
N VAL A 628 -31.62 -3.18 0.18
CA VAL A 628 -31.06 -4.44 -0.35
C VAL A 628 -30.17 -5.08 0.71
N TRP A 629 -29.30 -4.29 1.33
CA TRP A 629 -28.45 -4.75 2.43
C TRP A 629 -29.30 -5.21 3.63
N ALA A 630 -30.27 -4.43 4.07
CA ALA A 630 -31.14 -4.72 5.21
C ALA A 630 -31.89 -6.04 5.03
N ARG A 631 -32.38 -6.34 3.81
CA ARG A 631 -33.03 -7.64 3.50
C ARG A 631 -32.07 -8.83 3.62
N LEU A 632 -30.82 -8.68 3.14
CA LEU A 632 -29.81 -9.74 3.30
C LEU A 632 -29.39 -9.89 4.77
N PHE A 633 -29.22 -8.77 5.47
CA PHE A 633 -28.88 -8.75 6.89
C PHE A 633 -29.98 -9.37 7.75
N ALA A 634 -31.25 -9.08 7.47
CA ALA A 634 -32.39 -9.72 8.15
C ALA A 634 -32.38 -11.24 7.96
N ARG A 635 -32.25 -11.71 6.70
CA ARG A 635 -32.13 -13.16 6.41
C ARG A 635 -30.92 -13.79 7.11
N ARG A 636 -29.80 -13.07 7.17
CA ARG A 636 -28.62 -13.53 7.90
C ARG A 636 -28.95 -13.66 9.39
N ARG A 637 -29.59 -12.66 9.99
CA ARG A 637 -29.96 -12.67 11.40
C ARG A 637 -30.96 -13.77 11.74
N ASP A 638 -31.94 -14.04 10.88
CA ASP A 638 -32.87 -15.16 11.07
C ASP A 638 -32.14 -16.52 11.08
N ALA A 639 -31.19 -16.71 10.15
CA ALA A 639 -30.39 -17.92 10.09
C ALA A 639 -29.44 -18.06 11.29
N ASP A 640 -28.86 -16.94 11.73
CA ASP A 640 -27.94 -16.84 12.86
C ASP A 640 -28.64 -17.13 14.19
N VAL A 641 -29.76 -16.46 14.46
CA VAL A 641 -30.64 -16.73 15.61
C VAL A 641 -31.11 -18.17 15.59
N GLY A 642 -31.49 -18.70 14.42
CA GLY A 642 -31.82 -20.11 14.28
C GLY A 642 -30.67 -21.05 14.66
N ALA A 643 -29.42 -20.73 14.29
CA ALA A 643 -28.25 -21.51 14.67
C ALA A 643 -27.98 -21.41 16.18
N GLU A 644 -28.09 -20.22 16.73
CA GLU A 644 -27.91 -19.93 18.16
C GLU A 644 -28.95 -20.67 19.01
N TRP A 645 -30.21 -20.75 18.58
CA TRP A 645 -31.22 -21.56 19.26
C TRP A 645 -30.86 -23.04 19.34
N VAL A 646 -30.12 -23.60 18.38
CA VAL A 646 -29.59 -24.97 18.49
C VAL A 646 -28.54 -25.03 19.58
N HIS A 647 -27.64 -24.04 19.63
CA HIS A 647 -26.60 -23.96 20.66
C HIS A 647 -27.20 -23.80 22.07
N VAL A 648 -28.15 -22.88 22.25
CA VAL A 648 -28.88 -22.67 23.51
C VAL A 648 -29.58 -23.94 23.98
N ARG A 649 -30.29 -24.66 23.09
CA ARG A 649 -30.94 -25.93 23.45
C ARG A 649 -29.95 -26.99 23.90
N VAL A 650 -28.80 -27.08 23.23
CA VAL A 650 -27.71 -27.99 23.64
C VAL A 650 -27.11 -27.56 24.97
N ALA A 651 -26.89 -26.26 25.20
CA ALA A 651 -26.34 -25.75 26.44
C ALA A 651 -27.28 -26.01 27.63
N VAL A 652 -28.58 -25.78 27.47
CA VAL A 652 -29.59 -26.12 28.50
C VAL A 652 -29.58 -27.62 28.79
N PHE A 653 -29.51 -28.46 27.74
CA PHE A 653 -29.36 -29.90 27.91
C PHE A 653 -28.07 -30.24 28.68
N GLN A 654 -26.92 -29.67 28.32
CA GLN A 654 -25.64 -29.92 28.98
C GLN A 654 -25.60 -29.48 30.45
N THR A 655 -26.34 -28.43 30.83
CA THR A 655 -26.44 -27.98 32.22
C THR A 655 -27.39 -28.87 33.04
N ALA A 656 -28.53 -29.28 32.48
CA ALA A 656 -29.53 -30.07 33.19
C ALA A 656 -29.21 -31.58 33.23
N PHE A 657 -28.56 -32.10 32.19
CA PHE A 657 -28.33 -33.54 32.01
C PHE A 657 -27.45 -34.17 33.11
N PRO A 658 -26.35 -33.55 33.59
CA PRO A 658 -25.57 -34.10 34.70
C PRO A 658 -26.36 -34.25 36.00
N LEU A 659 -27.28 -33.32 36.30
CA LEU A 659 -28.15 -33.41 37.47
C LEU A 659 -29.11 -34.61 37.36
N LEU A 660 -29.71 -34.80 36.18
CA LEU A 660 -30.57 -35.96 35.90
C LEU A 660 -29.78 -37.28 35.99
N CYS A 661 -28.54 -37.30 35.47
CA CYS A 661 -27.69 -38.49 35.55
C CYS A 661 -27.37 -38.85 37.00
N ASN A 662 -26.96 -37.86 37.82
CA ASN A 662 -26.69 -38.08 39.24
C ASN A 662 -27.94 -38.54 40.01
N LEU A 663 -29.12 -38.00 39.67
CA LEU A 663 -30.39 -38.46 40.25
C LEU A 663 -30.69 -39.93 39.91
N VAL A 664 -30.51 -40.33 38.65
CA VAL A 664 -30.69 -41.72 38.21
C VAL A 664 -29.72 -42.66 38.92
N LEU A 665 -28.44 -42.29 39.03
CA LEU A 665 -27.43 -43.08 39.74
C LEU A 665 -27.75 -43.21 41.23
N PHE A 666 -28.20 -42.13 41.87
CA PHE A 666 -28.61 -42.15 43.28
C PHE A 666 -29.85 -43.02 43.50
N TRP A 667 -30.86 -42.91 42.64
CA TRP A 667 -32.07 -43.74 42.71
C TRP A 667 -31.75 -45.23 42.51
N MET A 668 -30.89 -45.55 41.56
CA MET A 668 -30.46 -46.93 41.28
C MET A 668 -29.65 -47.52 42.43
N MET A 669 -28.82 -46.71 43.08
CA MET A 669 -28.08 -47.10 44.30
C MET A 669 -29.03 -47.32 45.48
N ALA A 670 -30.01 -46.43 45.69
CA ALA A 670 -30.98 -46.52 46.78
C ALA A 670 -31.94 -47.72 46.65
N SER A 671 -32.28 -48.11 45.41
CA SER A 671 -33.19 -49.23 45.12
C SER A 671 -32.52 -50.61 45.16
N ARG A 672 -31.18 -50.70 45.28
CA ARG A 672 -30.46 -51.98 45.42
C ARG A 672 -30.63 -52.56 46.84
N SER A 673 -31.05 -53.83 46.91
CA SER A 673 -31.23 -54.59 48.17
C SER A 673 -30.00 -55.40 48.59
N GLU A 674 -29.17 -55.87 47.64
CA GLU A 674 -27.91 -56.59 47.89
C GLU A 674 -26.73 -55.90 47.18
N GLY A 675 -25.53 -55.96 47.77
CA GLY A 675 -24.31 -55.41 47.16
C GLY A 675 -24.19 -53.88 47.16
N ARG A 676 -24.63 -53.20 48.23
CA ARG A 676 -24.47 -51.74 48.37
C ARG A 676 -22.99 -51.38 48.54
N LEU A 677 -22.48 -50.53 47.65
CA LEU A 677 -21.21 -49.80 47.83
C LEU A 677 -21.20 -49.05 49.18
N SER A 678 -20.00 -48.89 49.77
CA SER A 678 -19.82 -47.99 50.92
C SER A 678 -20.14 -46.55 50.54
N THR A 679 -20.42 -45.70 51.54
CA THR A 679 -20.69 -44.28 51.32
C THR A 679 -19.53 -43.59 50.58
N GLY A 680 -18.27 -43.93 50.92
CA GLY A 680 -17.09 -43.40 50.24
C GLY A 680 -16.89 -43.99 48.85
N GLN A 681 -17.12 -45.28 48.61
CA GLN A 681 -17.05 -45.88 47.27
C GLN A 681 -18.12 -45.30 46.33
N PHE A 682 -19.34 -45.07 46.82
CA PHE A 682 -20.39 -44.41 46.03
C PHE A 682 -20.03 -42.96 45.72
N LEU A 683 -19.48 -42.20 46.68
CA LEU A 683 -19.07 -40.82 46.46
C LEU A 683 -17.89 -40.72 45.49
N ALA A 684 -16.93 -41.64 45.58
CA ALA A 684 -15.83 -41.76 44.63
C ALA A 684 -16.33 -42.13 43.22
N PHE A 685 -17.27 -43.07 43.12
CA PHE A 685 -17.94 -43.44 41.87
C PHE A 685 -18.70 -42.24 41.27
N SER A 686 -19.49 -41.52 42.07
CA SER A 686 -20.25 -40.34 41.63
C SER A 686 -19.34 -39.20 41.17
N THR A 687 -18.21 -39.00 41.84
CA THR A 687 -17.20 -38.00 41.45
C THR A 687 -16.54 -38.40 40.13
N ALA A 688 -16.08 -39.64 40.01
CA ALA A 688 -15.48 -40.17 38.78
C ALA A 688 -16.46 -40.14 37.59
N PHE A 689 -17.74 -40.47 37.83
CA PHE A 689 -18.80 -40.37 36.83
C PHE A 689 -19.04 -38.93 36.40
N THR A 690 -19.07 -37.97 37.33
CA THR A 690 -19.24 -36.55 37.00
C THR A 690 -18.09 -36.03 36.13
N VAL A 691 -16.84 -36.39 36.46
CA VAL A 691 -15.66 -36.05 35.65
C VAL A 691 -15.72 -36.72 34.27
N PHE A 692 -16.11 -37.99 34.20
CA PHE A 692 -16.28 -38.74 32.95
C PHE A 692 -17.37 -38.12 32.06
N LEU A 693 -18.53 -37.82 32.63
CA LEU A 693 -19.66 -37.21 31.94
C LEU A 693 -19.29 -35.80 31.44
N ALA A 694 -18.63 -34.99 32.27
CA ALA A 694 -18.13 -33.68 31.86
C ALA A 694 -17.15 -33.78 30.67
N ALA A 695 -16.21 -34.73 30.70
CA ALA A 695 -15.29 -34.97 29.59
C ALA A 695 -16.02 -35.37 28.29
N MET A 696 -17.07 -36.20 28.37
CA MET A 696 -17.88 -36.59 27.22
C MET A 696 -18.76 -35.46 26.70
N LEU A 697 -19.38 -34.67 27.57
CA LEU A 697 -20.16 -33.50 27.17
C LEU A 697 -19.26 -32.43 26.51
N ASN A 698 -18.02 -32.26 26.99
CA ASN A 698 -17.04 -31.40 26.35
C ASN A 698 -16.63 -31.92 24.96
N LEU A 699 -16.45 -33.24 24.80
CA LEU A 699 -16.18 -33.84 23.49
C LEU A 699 -17.34 -33.58 22.50
N ILE A 700 -18.58 -33.74 22.97
CA ILE A 700 -19.80 -33.41 22.22
C ILE A 700 -19.83 -31.93 21.84
N ALA A 701 -19.57 -31.03 22.81
CA ALA A 701 -19.56 -29.58 22.58
C ALA A 701 -18.51 -29.18 21.54
N THR A 702 -17.28 -29.70 21.69
CA THR A 702 -16.17 -29.48 20.76
C THR A 702 -16.51 -30.01 19.37
N GLY A 703 -17.13 -31.18 19.27
CA GLY A 703 -17.60 -31.75 18.02
C GLY A 703 -18.62 -30.87 17.31
N LEU A 704 -19.60 -30.34 18.06
CA LEU A 704 -20.62 -29.42 17.53
C LEU A 704 -20.02 -28.07 17.08
N GLN A 705 -19.08 -27.51 17.84
CA GLN A 705 -18.35 -26.29 17.45
C GLN A 705 -17.51 -26.52 16.20
N SER A 706 -16.93 -27.72 16.05
CA SER A 706 -16.13 -28.10 14.88
C SER A 706 -16.92 -28.22 13.58
N LEU A 707 -18.25 -28.28 13.64
CA LEU A 707 -19.10 -28.40 12.45
C LEU A 707 -19.01 -27.19 11.51
N VAL A 708 -18.62 -26.03 12.03
CA VAL A 708 -18.40 -24.81 11.22
C VAL A 708 -17.27 -24.98 10.20
N VAL A 709 -16.35 -25.93 10.43
CA VAL A 709 -15.28 -26.28 9.50
C VAL A 709 -15.84 -26.77 8.16
N ILE A 710 -16.99 -27.47 8.16
CA ILE A 710 -17.59 -28.03 6.94
C ILE A 710 -17.99 -26.92 5.95
N PRO A 711 -18.86 -25.95 6.31
CA PRO A 711 -19.23 -24.86 5.40
C PRO A 711 -18.04 -23.96 5.06
N LEU A 712 -17.11 -23.71 5.99
CA LEU A 712 -15.88 -22.96 5.69
C LEU A 712 -15.03 -23.69 4.63
N TYR A 713 -14.87 -25.00 4.76
CA TYR A 713 -14.15 -25.82 3.77
C TYR A 713 -14.86 -25.85 2.42
N GLU A 714 -16.19 -26.02 2.39
CA GLU A 714 -16.99 -25.96 1.16
C GLU A 714 -16.77 -24.63 0.43
N ARG A 715 -16.64 -23.51 1.16
CA ARG A 715 -16.34 -22.18 0.59
C ARG A 715 -14.88 -22.00 0.18
N ALA A 716 -13.93 -22.55 0.93
CA ALA A 716 -12.50 -22.48 0.62
C ALA A 716 -12.07 -23.45 -0.49
N LYS A 717 -12.83 -24.52 -0.72
CA LYS A 717 -12.53 -25.59 -1.69
C LYS A 717 -12.17 -25.06 -3.08
N PRO A 718 -12.87 -24.07 -3.69
CA PRO A 718 -12.47 -23.52 -4.98
C PRO A 718 -11.04 -22.95 -4.96
N VAL A 719 -10.63 -22.23 -3.91
CA VAL A 719 -9.27 -21.69 -3.78
C VAL A 719 -8.23 -22.81 -3.64
N LEU A 720 -8.56 -23.84 -2.84
CA LEU A 720 -7.67 -24.96 -2.53
C LEU A 720 -7.52 -25.98 -3.66
N THR A 721 -8.53 -26.14 -4.52
CA THR A 721 -8.59 -27.23 -5.51
C THR A 721 -8.49 -26.77 -6.95
N HIS A 722 -8.77 -25.50 -7.24
CA HIS A 722 -8.65 -24.98 -8.61
C HIS A 722 -7.21 -25.14 -9.09
N PRO A 723 -6.97 -25.65 -10.32
CA PRO A 723 -5.62 -25.78 -10.84
C PRO A 723 -4.90 -24.44 -10.81
N LEU A 724 -3.62 -24.49 -10.48
CA LEU A 724 -2.72 -23.34 -10.57
C LEU A 724 -2.51 -22.98 -12.05
N GLU A 725 -2.05 -21.76 -12.29
CA GLU A 725 -1.60 -21.35 -13.62
C GLU A 725 -0.48 -22.30 -14.10
N HIS A 726 -0.63 -22.88 -15.30
CA HIS A 726 0.25 -23.92 -15.80
C HIS A 726 1.63 -23.33 -16.14
N HIS A 727 2.70 -23.94 -15.64
CA HIS A 727 4.07 -23.63 -16.02
C HIS A 727 4.53 -24.69 -17.01
N GLY A 728 4.71 -24.31 -18.29
CA GLY A 728 5.24 -25.21 -19.30
C GLY A 728 6.56 -25.87 -18.89
N THR A 729 6.82 -27.06 -19.44
CA THR A 729 7.94 -27.93 -19.02
C THR A 729 9.26 -27.67 -19.74
N THR A 730 9.31 -26.77 -20.73
CA THR A 730 10.40 -26.77 -21.72
C THR A 730 11.33 -25.57 -21.60
N GLU A 731 12.61 -25.84 -21.36
CA GLU A 731 13.73 -24.88 -21.20
C GLU A 731 14.24 -24.23 -22.51
N ARG A 732 13.55 -24.39 -23.64
CA ARG A 732 14.22 -24.26 -24.95
C ARG A 732 14.48 -22.85 -25.48
N ARG A 733 14.00 -21.78 -24.85
CA ARG A 733 14.48 -20.40 -25.08
C ARG A 733 14.06 -19.50 -23.92
N THR A 734 15.04 -18.95 -23.19
CA THR A 734 14.79 -17.94 -22.15
C THR A 734 14.49 -16.56 -22.74
N VAL A 735 14.85 -16.31 -24.01
CA VAL A 735 14.67 -15.01 -24.69
C VAL A 735 13.82 -15.18 -25.95
N LEU A 736 12.75 -14.40 -26.07
CA LEU A 736 11.87 -14.32 -27.23
C LEU A 736 12.52 -13.51 -28.35
N GLY A 737 12.37 -13.99 -29.58
CA GLY A 737 12.73 -13.29 -30.81
C GLY A 737 11.66 -12.31 -31.28
N GLY A 738 10.43 -12.40 -30.78
CA GLY A 738 9.35 -11.46 -31.03
C GLY A 738 8.35 -11.87 -32.13
N GLU A 739 8.47 -13.06 -32.71
CA GLU A 739 7.51 -13.59 -33.69
C GLU A 739 6.26 -14.14 -32.97
N ILE A 740 5.06 -13.81 -33.44
CA ILE A 740 3.79 -14.24 -32.84
C ILE A 740 2.93 -14.89 -33.92
N GLU A 741 2.38 -16.06 -33.62
CA GLU A 741 1.44 -16.76 -34.50
C GLU A 741 0.17 -17.13 -33.72
N VAL A 742 -0.98 -16.82 -34.31
CA VAL A 742 -2.31 -17.20 -33.86
C VAL A 742 -2.85 -18.13 -34.93
N GLY A 743 -3.04 -19.41 -34.59
CA GLY A 743 -3.50 -20.43 -35.54
C GLY A 743 -4.89 -20.92 -35.18
N HIS A 744 -5.88 -20.61 -36.03
CA HIS A 744 -7.27 -21.10 -35.95
C HIS A 744 -7.92 -20.93 -34.57
N VAL A 745 -7.71 -19.78 -33.93
CA VAL A 745 -8.17 -19.55 -32.56
C VAL A 745 -9.67 -19.27 -32.51
N SER A 746 -10.40 -20.15 -31.81
CA SER A 746 -11.81 -19.95 -31.44
C SER A 746 -11.95 -19.88 -29.91
N PHE A 747 -12.75 -18.94 -29.40
CA PHE A 747 -12.89 -18.73 -27.96
C PHE A 747 -14.28 -18.23 -27.55
N ARG A 748 -14.76 -18.71 -26.39
CA ARG A 748 -15.96 -18.24 -25.69
C ARG A 748 -15.71 -18.17 -24.19
N TYR A 749 -16.30 -17.18 -23.51
CA TYR A 749 -16.16 -17.03 -22.05
C TYR A 749 -16.96 -18.06 -21.26
N ASP A 750 -18.13 -18.44 -21.77
CA ASP A 750 -18.98 -19.49 -21.21
C ASP A 750 -19.04 -20.64 -22.24
N PRO A 751 -18.81 -21.90 -21.85
CA PRO A 751 -18.98 -23.05 -22.74
C PRO A 751 -20.33 -23.07 -23.48
N ALA A 752 -21.41 -22.58 -22.87
CA ALA A 752 -22.74 -22.49 -23.46
C ALA A 752 -23.02 -21.15 -24.19
N GLY A 753 -22.11 -20.18 -24.09
CA GLY A 753 -22.25 -18.86 -24.71
C GLY A 753 -21.79 -18.82 -26.17
N PRO A 754 -22.04 -17.70 -26.89
CA PRO A 754 -21.58 -17.53 -28.27
C PRO A 754 -20.05 -17.41 -28.37
N LEU A 755 -19.50 -17.76 -29.54
CA LEU A 755 -18.09 -17.51 -29.86
C LEU A 755 -17.83 -16.00 -29.90
N VAL A 756 -16.79 -15.58 -29.18
CA VAL A 756 -16.27 -14.20 -29.19
C VAL A 756 -15.18 -14.06 -30.24
N LEU A 757 -14.38 -15.10 -30.42
CA LEU A 757 -13.44 -15.27 -31.53
C LEU A 757 -13.79 -16.57 -32.23
N ASP A 758 -13.71 -16.56 -33.55
CA ASP A 758 -14.19 -17.63 -34.41
C ASP A 758 -13.18 -17.81 -35.55
N ASP A 759 -12.38 -18.88 -35.48
CA ASP A 759 -11.34 -19.23 -36.46
C ASP A 759 -10.40 -18.07 -36.82
N VAL A 760 -9.84 -17.40 -35.81
CA VAL A 760 -8.90 -16.29 -36.01
C VAL A 760 -7.50 -16.84 -36.30
N SER A 761 -6.96 -16.50 -37.47
CA SER A 761 -5.58 -16.80 -37.86
C SER A 761 -4.81 -15.53 -38.20
N LEU A 762 -3.63 -15.36 -37.61
CA LEU A 762 -2.77 -14.19 -37.79
C LEU A 762 -1.30 -14.55 -37.49
N THR A 763 -0.38 -14.14 -38.36
CA THR A 763 1.08 -14.27 -38.13
C THR A 763 1.69 -12.89 -38.12
N ILE A 764 2.44 -12.55 -37.06
CA ILE A 764 3.11 -11.27 -36.81
C ILE A 764 4.62 -11.51 -36.80
N GLY A 765 5.33 -10.82 -37.69
CA GLY A 765 6.78 -10.87 -37.82
C GLY A 765 7.50 -10.18 -36.67
N LYS A 766 8.80 -10.41 -36.59
CA LYS A 766 9.67 -9.75 -35.61
C LYS A 766 9.78 -8.27 -35.92
N ASN A 767 9.71 -7.44 -34.87
CA ASN A 767 9.76 -5.98 -34.96
C ASN A 767 8.64 -5.36 -35.81
N GLU A 768 7.59 -6.12 -36.14
CA GLU A 768 6.46 -5.64 -36.93
C GLU A 768 5.51 -4.83 -36.04
N PHE A 769 5.02 -3.70 -36.54
CA PHE A 769 3.94 -2.93 -35.95
C PHE A 769 2.58 -3.28 -36.58
N VAL A 770 1.79 -4.06 -35.82
CA VAL A 770 0.44 -4.47 -36.20
C VAL A 770 -0.61 -3.69 -35.40
N ALA A 771 -1.57 -3.08 -36.10
CA ALA A 771 -2.72 -2.44 -35.50
C ALA A 771 -3.98 -3.31 -35.59
N LEU A 772 -4.67 -3.51 -34.47
CA LEU A 772 -5.95 -4.21 -34.39
C LEU A 772 -7.11 -3.21 -34.34
N VAL A 773 -8.00 -3.24 -35.32
CA VAL A 773 -9.12 -2.29 -35.44
C VAL A 773 -10.45 -3.00 -35.67
N GLY A 774 -11.56 -2.34 -35.34
CA GLY A 774 -12.90 -2.90 -35.50
C GLY A 774 -13.90 -2.33 -34.51
N PRO A 775 -15.21 -2.58 -34.68
CA PRO A 775 -16.26 -2.08 -33.80
C PRO A 775 -16.08 -2.55 -32.35
N SER A 776 -16.73 -1.88 -31.40
CA SER A 776 -16.75 -2.37 -30.01
C SER A 776 -17.40 -3.77 -29.95
N GLY A 777 -16.86 -4.66 -29.11
CA GLY A 777 -17.33 -6.05 -29.02
C GLY A 777 -16.85 -7.01 -30.12
N SER A 778 -16.00 -6.58 -31.06
CA SER A 778 -15.43 -7.42 -32.13
C SER A 778 -14.44 -8.51 -31.67
N GLY A 779 -14.02 -8.49 -30.40
CA GLY A 779 -13.08 -9.48 -29.84
C GLY A 779 -11.64 -9.01 -29.66
N LYS A 780 -11.27 -7.77 -30.05
CA LYS A 780 -9.89 -7.22 -29.97
C LYS A 780 -9.20 -7.42 -28.61
N SER A 781 -9.80 -6.90 -27.52
CA SER A 781 -9.23 -7.06 -26.17
C SER A 781 -9.26 -8.52 -25.70
N THR A 782 -10.16 -9.35 -26.25
CA THR A 782 -10.18 -10.80 -25.94
C THR A 782 -9.00 -11.51 -26.61
N LEU A 783 -8.68 -11.18 -27.87
CA LEU A 783 -7.49 -11.68 -28.55
C LEU A 783 -6.21 -11.31 -27.79
N LEU A 784 -6.09 -10.05 -27.34
CA LEU A 784 -4.94 -9.60 -26.56
C LEU A 784 -4.82 -10.34 -25.21
N ARG A 785 -5.95 -10.67 -24.55
CA ARG A 785 -5.96 -11.50 -23.34
C ARG A 785 -5.50 -12.94 -23.61
N ILE A 786 -5.83 -13.51 -24.75
CA ILE A 786 -5.35 -14.84 -25.16
C ILE A 786 -3.85 -14.79 -25.45
N LEU A 787 -3.35 -13.76 -26.14
CA LEU A 787 -1.91 -13.56 -26.39
C LEU A 787 -1.11 -13.44 -25.08
N LEU A 788 -1.67 -12.79 -24.05
CA LEU A 788 -1.08 -12.72 -22.71
C LEU A 788 -1.19 -14.02 -21.89
N GLY A 789 -1.87 -15.03 -22.40
CA GLY A 789 -2.19 -16.27 -21.69
C GLY A 789 -3.15 -16.10 -20.51
N PHE A 790 -3.90 -14.99 -20.45
CA PHE A 790 -4.95 -14.79 -19.45
C PHE A 790 -6.19 -15.62 -19.73
N GLU A 791 -6.36 -16.03 -20.98
CA GLU A 791 -7.41 -16.94 -21.45
C GLU A 791 -6.79 -18.06 -22.26
N THR A 792 -7.40 -19.24 -22.19
CA THR A 792 -7.03 -20.39 -23.03
C THR A 792 -8.06 -20.53 -24.15
N PRO A 793 -7.63 -20.59 -25.43
CA PRO A 793 -8.56 -20.77 -26.53
C PRO A 793 -9.27 -22.13 -26.44
N THR A 794 -10.49 -22.21 -26.98
CA THR A 794 -11.26 -23.47 -27.04
C THR A 794 -10.74 -24.37 -28.15
N GLU A 795 -10.36 -23.77 -29.28
CA GLU A 795 -9.74 -24.44 -30.43
C GLU A 795 -8.58 -23.58 -30.93
N GLY A 796 -7.63 -24.21 -31.63
CA GLY A 796 -6.42 -23.54 -32.12
C GLY A 796 -5.37 -23.29 -31.04
N GLY A 797 -4.41 -22.43 -31.34
CA GLY A 797 -3.29 -22.14 -30.45
C GLY A 797 -2.60 -20.81 -30.74
N VAL A 798 -1.86 -20.33 -29.73
CA VAL A 798 -0.94 -19.19 -29.86
C VAL A 798 0.48 -19.71 -29.73
N PHE A 799 1.36 -19.21 -30.58
CA PHE A 799 2.77 -19.58 -30.64
C PHE A 799 3.64 -18.33 -30.57
N PHE A 800 4.70 -18.38 -29.77
CA PHE A 800 5.75 -17.37 -29.74
C PHE A 800 7.03 -18.00 -30.28
N ASP A 801 7.62 -17.40 -31.32
CA ASP A 801 8.76 -17.96 -32.06
C ASP A 801 8.56 -19.45 -32.41
N ARG A 802 7.35 -19.80 -32.89
CA ARG A 802 6.92 -21.16 -33.28
C ARG A 802 6.81 -22.16 -32.12
N GLN A 803 6.86 -21.69 -30.87
CA GLN A 803 6.64 -22.51 -29.69
C GLN A 803 5.25 -22.26 -29.12
N PRO A 804 4.43 -23.31 -28.88
CA PRO A 804 3.09 -23.13 -28.33
C PRO A 804 3.17 -22.47 -26.95
N LEU A 805 2.36 -21.43 -26.70
CA LEU A 805 2.28 -20.75 -25.40
C LEU A 805 1.98 -21.73 -24.26
N ALA A 806 1.17 -22.75 -24.51
CA ALA A 806 0.83 -23.80 -23.55
C ALA A 806 2.05 -24.64 -23.10
N SER A 807 3.13 -24.66 -23.87
CA SER A 807 4.37 -25.40 -23.57
C SER A 807 5.45 -24.56 -22.87
N LEU A 808 5.26 -23.22 -22.83
CA LEU A 808 6.18 -22.25 -22.25
C LEU A 808 5.78 -21.91 -20.81
N ASP A 809 6.75 -21.45 -20.01
CA ASP A 809 6.40 -20.79 -18.75
C ASP A 809 5.90 -19.37 -19.02
N VAL A 810 4.59 -19.17 -18.81
CA VAL A 810 3.92 -17.89 -19.03
C VAL A 810 4.52 -16.75 -18.21
N ARG A 811 5.14 -17.02 -17.05
CA ARG A 811 5.80 -16.00 -16.23
C ARG A 811 7.01 -15.41 -16.95
N VAL A 812 7.85 -16.28 -17.52
CA VAL A 812 9.05 -15.91 -18.27
C VAL A 812 8.68 -15.21 -19.58
N VAL A 813 7.60 -15.64 -20.22
CA VAL A 813 7.05 -14.96 -21.41
C VAL A 813 6.58 -13.55 -21.06
N ARG A 814 5.77 -13.38 -19.99
CA ARG A 814 5.25 -12.07 -19.57
C ARG A 814 6.33 -11.10 -19.09
N GLN A 815 7.44 -11.59 -18.52
CA GLN A 815 8.59 -10.74 -18.16
C GLN A 815 9.23 -10.05 -19.36
N GLN A 816 9.02 -10.55 -20.57
CA GLN A 816 9.57 -10.01 -21.82
C GLN A 816 8.54 -9.21 -22.63
N ILE A 817 7.34 -9.03 -22.08
CA ILE A 817 6.21 -8.37 -22.73
C ILE A 817 5.90 -7.08 -21.96
N GLY A 818 5.93 -5.95 -22.64
CA GLY A 818 5.40 -4.70 -22.10
C GLY A 818 3.92 -4.60 -22.44
N VAL A 819 3.07 -4.34 -21.45
CA VAL A 819 1.61 -4.32 -21.65
C VAL A 819 0.98 -3.10 -20.99
N VAL A 820 0.07 -2.44 -21.72
CA VAL A 820 -0.87 -1.46 -21.19
C VAL A 820 -2.28 -1.89 -21.62
N THR A 821 -3.07 -2.35 -20.65
CA THR A 821 -4.47 -2.76 -20.88
C THR A 821 -5.45 -1.61 -20.63
N GLN A 822 -6.65 -1.69 -21.21
CA GLN A 822 -7.69 -0.64 -21.12
C GLN A 822 -8.03 -0.19 -19.68
N ASN A 823 -8.00 -1.10 -18.70
CA ASN A 823 -8.34 -0.83 -17.30
C ASN A 823 -7.13 -0.84 -16.35
N SER A 824 -5.93 -0.59 -16.88
CA SER A 824 -4.71 -0.58 -16.06
C SER A 824 -4.78 0.50 -14.99
N ARG A 825 -4.40 0.14 -13.76
CA ARG A 825 -4.35 1.06 -12.62
C ARG A 825 -2.93 1.19 -12.12
N VAL A 826 -2.57 2.40 -11.73
CA VAL A 826 -1.32 2.67 -11.02
C VAL A 826 -1.46 2.14 -9.58
N MET A 827 -0.39 1.57 -9.05
CA MET A 827 -0.36 1.05 -7.69
C MET A 827 -0.06 2.20 -6.72
N ALA A 828 -0.56 2.10 -5.49
CA ALA A 828 -0.13 3.05 -4.46
C ALA A 828 1.34 2.80 -4.10
N GLY A 829 2.07 3.87 -3.83
CA GLY A 829 3.52 3.86 -3.65
C GLY A 829 4.18 4.97 -4.47
N ASP A 830 5.50 5.08 -4.44
CA ASP A 830 6.20 6.10 -5.22
C ASP A 830 6.25 5.80 -6.73
N ILE A 831 6.61 6.81 -7.53
CA ILE A 831 6.72 6.71 -8.99
C ILE A 831 7.81 5.69 -9.39
N PHE A 832 8.96 5.70 -8.70
CA PHE A 832 10.07 4.80 -8.95
C PHE A 832 9.64 3.33 -8.90
N HIS A 833 9.07 2.88 -7.78
CA HIS A 833 8.58 1.52 -7.58
C HIS A 833 7.39 1.19 -8.49
N ASN A 834 6.58 2.18 -8.86
CA ASN A 834 5.54 1.97 -9.87
C ASN A 834 6.12 1.69 -11.26
N ILE A 835 7.20 2.35 -11.65
CA ILE A 835 7.88 2.10 -12.93
C ILE A 835 8.63 0.77 -12.87
N VAL A 836 9.58 0.58 -11.94
CA VAL A 836 10.45 -0.61 -11.93
C VAL A 836 9.74 -1.88 -11.44
N GLY A 837 8.70 -1.76 -10.63
CA GLY A 837 8.01 -2.90 -10.03
C GLY A 837 8.98 -3.80 -9.24
N ASN A 838 8.95 -5.12 -9.49
CA ASN A 838 9.80 -6.11 -8.83
C ASN A 838 10.94 -6.62 -9.74
N THR A 839 11.41 -5.79 -10.66
CA THR A 839 12.44 -6.17 -11.65
C THR A 839 13.86 -6.08 -11.10
N GLY A 840 14.06 -5.38 -9.97
CA GLY A 840 15.38 -5.09 -9.40
C GLY A 840 16.17 -4.01 -10.17
N LEU A 841 15.50 -3.26 -11.05
CA LEU A 841 16.10 -2.17 -11.84
C LEU A 841 16.31 -0.89 -11.00
N GLY A 842 17.32 -0.11 -11.36
CA GLY A 842 17.73 1.09 -10.64
C GLY A 842 16.95 2.35 -11.04
N ILE A 843 17.21 3.46 -10.34
CA ILE A 843 16.52 4.75 -10.60
C ILE A 843 16.79 5.31 -12.00
N ASP A 844 17.98 5.05 -12.56
CA ASP A 844 18.34 5.49 -13.91
C ASP A 844 17.52 4.77 -14.99
N ASP A 845 17.19 3.50 -14.76
CA ASP A 845 16.28 2.75 -15.64
C ASP A 845 14.87 3.34 -15.62
N ALA A 846 14.41 3.76 -14.43
CA ALA A 846 13.13 4.44 -14.28
C ALA A 846 13.10 5.78 -15.01
N TRP A 847 14.18 6.58 -14.92
CA TRP A 847 14.31 7.84 -15.67
C TRP A 847 14.35 7.63 -17.18
N ARG A 848 15.07 6.61 -17.66
CA ARG A 848 15.07 6.24 -19.09
C ARG A 848 13.66 5.90 -19.56
N ALA A 849 12.94 5.07 -18.81
CA ALA A 849 11.57 4.69 -19.15
C ALA A 849 10.60 5.89 -19.10
N ALA A 850 10.76 6.78 -18.11
CA ALA A 850 9.98 8.01 -18.02
C ALA A 850 10.22 8.94 -19.22
N ARG A 851 11.48 9.09 -19.69
CA ARG A 851 11.80 9.84 -20.90
C ARG A 851 11.15 9.25 -22.15
N GLN A 852 11.22 7.94 -22.33
CA GLN A 852 10.58 7.25 -23.47
C GLN A 852 9.05 7.40 -23.46
N ALA A 853 8.45 7.56 -22.29
CA ALA A 853 7.02 7.81 -22.13
C ALA A 853 6.67 9.32 -22.05
N ALA A 854 7.64 10.22 -22.28
CA ALA A 854 7.48 11.67 -22.14
C ALA A 854 6.92 12.11 -20.77
N LEU A 855 7.24 11.39 -19.68
CA LEU A 855 6.80 11.65 -18.31
C LEU A 855 7.87 12.38 -17.47
N ASP A 856 9.11 12.38 -17.94
CA ASP A 856 10.29 12.95 -17.28
C ASP A 856 10.07 14.39 -16.77
N LYS A 857 9.61 15.30 -17.64
CA LYS A 857 9.39 16.72 -17.26
C LYS A 857 8.32 16.90 -16.19
N ASP A 858 7.27 16.08 -16.22
CA ASP A 858 6.24 16.10 -15.17
C ASP A 858 6.83 15.67 -13.83
N VAL A 859 7.65 14.60 -13.84
CA VAL A 859 8.29 14.06 -12.63
C VAL A 859 9.32 15.05 -12.07
N GLU A 860 10.12 15.69 -12.92
CA GLU A 860 11.08 16.73 -12.51
C GLU A 860 10.40 17.94 -11.85
N ALA A 861 9.19 18.27 -12.27
CA ALA A 861 8.40 19.35 -11.67
C ALA A 861 7.78 18.97 -10.31
N MET A 862 7.79 17.69 -9.92
CA MET A 862 7.26 17.25 -8.63
C MET A 862 8.30 17.43 -7.51
N PRO A 863 7.89 17.88 -6.30
CA PRO A 863 8.83 18.16 -5.20
C PRO A 863 9.74 16.98 -4.81
N MET A 864 9.23 15.75 -4.94
CA MET A 864 9.94 14.52 -4.57
C MET A 864 10.43 13.72 -5.78
N GLY A 865 10.30 14.26 -7.00
CA GLY A 865 10.71 13.58 -8.23
C GLY A 865 10.16 12.15 -8.33
N MET A 866 11.04 11.19 -8.59
CA MET A 866 10.74 9.76 -8.65
C MET A 866 10.22 9.16 -7.33
N HIS A 867 10.46 9.82 -6.20
CA HIS A 867 9.95 9.42 -4.88
C HIS A 867 8.59 10.05 -4.55
N THR A 868 7.95 10.73 -5.49
CA THR A 868 6.61 11.29 -5.29
C THR A 868 5.60 10.16 -5.08
N VAL A 869 4.89 10.20 -3.95
CA VAL A 869 3.94 9.16 -3.57
C VAL A 869 2.63 9.29 -4.32
N ILE A 870 2.19 8.18 -4.92
CA ILE A 870 0.91 8.03 -5.60
C ILE A 870 -0.09 7.41 -4.63
N SER A 871 -1.23 8.07 -4.42
CA SER A 871 -2.31 7.56 -3.57
C SER A 871 -3.06 6.40 -4.23
N GLN A 872 -3.77 5.59 -3.44
CA GLN A 872 -4.57 4.49 -3.98
C GLN A 872 -5.56 4.98 -5.04
N GLY A 873 -5.49 4.40 -6.25
CA GLY A 873 -6.31 4.78 -7.39
C GLY A 873 -5.74 5.92 -8.24
N GLY A 874 -4.60 6.51 -7.86
CA GLY A 874 -3.87 7.49 -8.66
C GLY A 874 -4.60 8.83 -8.86
N GLY A 875 -5.45 9.22 -7.89
CA GLY A 875 -6.27 10.44 -7.99
C GLY A 875 -5.49 11.75 -8.10
N THR A 876 -4.21 11.73 -7.72
CA THR A 876 -3.30 12.89 -7.82
C THR A 876 -2.76 13.13 -9.22
N PHE A 877 -2.92 12.18 -10.16
CA PHE A 877 -2.37 12.27 -11.52
C PHE A 877 -3.47 12.54 -12.56
N SER A 878 -3.16 13.40 -13.54
CA SER A 878 -4.02 13.59 -14.70
C SER A 878 -4.19 12.28 -15.49
N GLY A 879 -5.23 12.18 -16.32
CA GLY A 879 -5.45 10.99 -17.16
C GLY A 879 -4.26 10.67 -18.07
N GLY A 880 -3.70 11.70 -18.71
CA GLY A 880 -2.52 11.57 -19.57
C GLY A 880 -1.23 11.21 -18.80
N GLN A 881 -1.02 11.77 -17.61
CA GLN A 881 0.12 11.39 -16.76
C GLN A 881 0.02 9.93 -16.30
N ARG A 882 -1.17 9.46 -15.92
CA ARG A 882 -1.40 8.04 -15.57
C ARG A 882 -1.10 7.10 -16.73
N GLN A 883 -1.53 7.44 -17.94
CA GLN A 883 -1.23 6.63 -19.12
C GLN A 883 0.27 6.61 -19.42
N ARG A 884 0.97 7.76 -19.39
CA ARG A 884 2.43 7.80 -19.57
C ARG A 884 3.18 7.00 -18.51
N LEU A 885 2.73 7.02 -17.27
CA LEU A 885 3.32 6.18 -16.21
C LEU A 885 3.16 4.69 -16.49
N LEU A 886 1.99 4.27 -16.99
CA LEU A 886 1.77 2.88 -17.41
C LEU A 886 2.62 2.49 -18.62
N ILE A 887 2.82 3.41 -19.56
CA ILE A 887 3.73 3.22 -20.71
C ILE A 887 5.18 3.09 -20.23
N ALA A 888 5.65 3.97 -19.35
CA ALA A 888 6.98 3.88 -18.75
C ALA A 888 7.19 2.52 -18.06
N ARG A 889 6.22 2.07 -17.26
CA ARG A 889 6.24 0.74 -16.63
C ARG A 889 6.29 -0.41 -17.64
N ALA A 890 5.63 -0.28 -18.80
CA ALA A 890 5.70 -1.29 -19.86
C ALA A 890 7.07 -1.30 -20.57
N LEU A 891 7.76 -0.16 -20.64
CA LEU A 891 9.04 0.00 -21.36
C LEU A 891 10.28 -0.29 -20.52
N VAL A 892 10.20 -0.14 -19.19
CA VAL A 892 11.35 -0.21 -18.29
C VAL A 892 12.16 -1.50 -18.42
N SER A 893 11.49 -2.65 -18.63
CA SER A 893 12.10 -3.97 -18.78
C SER A 893 12.63 -4.25 -20.19
N GLN A 894 12.64 -3.27 -21.08
CA GLN A 894 13.08 -3.40 -22.48
C GLN A 894 12.45 -4.61 -23.18
N PRO A 895 11.11 -4.63 -23.30
CA PRO A 895 10.38 -5.80 -23.77
C PRO A 895 10.68 -6.13 -25.24
N ARG A 896 10.48 -7.39 -25.62
CA ARG A 896 10.57 -7.88 -27.01
C ARG A 896 9.26 -7.75 -27.77
N ILE A 897 8.16 -7.65 -27.03
CA ILE A 897 6.80 -7.50 -27.56
C ILE A 897 6.07 -6.45 -26.74
N LEU A 898 5.36 -5.54 -27.40
CA LEU A 898 4.51 -4.52 -26.79
C LEU A 898 3.04 -4.77 -27.14
N PHE A 899 2.20 -4.81 -26.12
CA PHE A 899 0.74 -4.92 -26.22
C PHE A 899 0.07 -3.68 -25.64
N PHE A 900 -0.53 -2.85 -26.50
CA PHE A 900 -1.26 -1.67 -26.06
C PHE A 900 -2.74 -1.77 -26.41
N ASP A 901 -3.60 -1.57 -25.42
CA ASP A 901 -5.04 -1.47 -25.57
C ASP A 901 -5.49 -0.07 -25.18
N GLU A 902 -5.72 0.79 -26.19
CA GLU A 902 -6.10 2.21 -26.03
C GLU A 902 -5.12 3.04 -25.18
N ALA A 903 -3.84 2.65 -25.13
CA ALA A 903 -2.85 3.23 -24.21
C ALA A 903 -2.59 4.75 -24.40
N THR A 904 -2.82 5.28 -25.60
CA THR A 904 -2.59 6.70 -25.94
C THR A 904 -3.88 7.54 -26.00
N SER A 905 -5.02 6.97 -25.62
CA SER A 905 -6.34 7.58 -25.81
C SER A 905 -6.61 8.84 -24.97
N ALA A 906 -5.94 9.00 -23.82
CA ALA A 906 -6.07 10.14 -22.93
C ALA A 906 -4.88 11.11 -23.02
N LEU A 907 -3.99 10.91 -23.99
CA LEU A 907 -2.92 11.83 -24.33
C LEU A 907 -3.44 12.93 -25.26
N ASP A 908 -2.94 14.14 -25.03
CA ASP A 908 -3.04 15.22 -26.01
C ASP A 908 -2.20 14.90 -27.25
N ASN A 909 -2.47 15.58 -28.37
CA ASN A 909 -1.86 15.27 -29.65
C ASN A 909 -0.33 15.44 -29.67
N VAL A 910 0.20 16.45 -28.94
CA VAL A 910 1.63 16.73 -28.91
C VAL A 910 2.35 15.63 -28.14
N THR A 911 1.88 15.31 -26.94
CA THR A 911 2.42 14.23 -26.12
C THR A 911 2.29 12.87 -26.82
N GLN A 912 1.17 12.62 -27.51
CA GLN A 912 0.98 11.39 -28.28
C GLN A 912 2.02 11.26 -29.41
N ALA A 913 2.36 12.35 -30.10
CA ALA A 913 3.37 12.33 -31.15
C ALA A 913 4.76 11.97 -30.59
N VAL A 914 5.19 12.62 -29.51
CA VAL A 914 6.50 12.36 -28.86
C VAL A 914 6.61 10.90 -28.39
N VAL A 915 5.54 10.36 -27.78
CA VAL A 915 5.52 8.96 -27.35
C VAL A 915 5.54 8.02 -28.54
N SER A 916 4.82 8.32 -29.62
CA SER A 916 4.81 7.48 -30.83
C SER A 916 6.19 7.42 -31.49
N GLU A 917 6.86 8.57 -31.63
CA GLU A 917 8.22 8.64 -32.15
C GLU A 917 9.21 7.83 -31.30
N SER A 918 9.10 7.93 -29.97
CA SER A 918 9.90 7.15 -29.04
C SER A 918 9.65 5.64 -29.17
N LEU A 919 8.41 5.23 -29.45
CA LEU A 919 8.04 3.83 -29.67
C LEU A 919 8.44 3.32 -31.06
N ASP A 920 8.48 4.19 -32.07
CA ASP A 920 8.94 3.85 -33.44
C ASP A 920 10.45 3.63 -33.50
N ALA A 921 11.21 4.31 -32.65
CA ALA A 921 12.65 4.10 -32.50
C ALA A 921 13.00 2.72 -31.89
N LEU A 922 12.03 2.04 -31.26
CA LEU A 922 12.25 0.73 -30.63
C LEU A 922 12.12 -0.40 -31.67
N GLN A 923 13.15 -1.23 -31.78
CA GLN A 923 13.14 -2.48 -32.55
C GLN A 923 12.41 -3.58 -31.77
N VAL A 924 11.08 -3.46 -31.68
CA VAL A 924 10.21 -4.31 -30.86
C VAL A 924 8.94 -4.66 -31.63
N THR A 925 8.42 -5.89 -31.49
CA THR A 925 7.14 -6.26 -32.09
C THR A 925 6.01 -5.53 -31.37
N ARG A 926 5.13 -4.83 -32.09
CA ARG A 926 4.09 -3.98 -31.50
C ARG A 926 2.72 -4.44 -31.96
N VAL A 927 1.83 -4.70 -31.02
CA VAL A 927 0.42 -5.00 -31.30
C VAL A 927 -0.43 -4.00 -30.54
N VAL A 928 -1.06 -3.10 -31.29
CA VAL A 928 -1.81 -1.96 -30.72
C VAL A 928 -3.28 -2.06 -31.11
N ILE A 929 -4.16 -2.09 -30.12
CA ILE A 929 -5.60 -1.85 -30.31
C ILE A 929 -5.80 -0.35 -30.22
N ALA A 930 -6.20 0.25 -31.34
CA ALA A 930 -6.36 1.69 -31.42
C ALA A 930 -7.72 2.07 -32.00
N HIS A 931 -8.26 3.15 -31.43
CA HIS A 931 -9.51 3.77 -31.85
C HIS A 931 -9.29 5.08 -32.60
N ARG A 932 -8.06 5.64 -32.62
CA ARG A 932 -7.72 6.87 -33.35
C ARG A 932 -6.95 6.52 -34.63
N LEU A 933 -7.36 7.07 -35.77
CA LEU A 933 -6.66 6.92 -37.05
C LEU A 933 -5.19 7.38 -37.01
N SER A 934 -4.90 8.44 -36.24
CA SER A 934 -3.54 8.98 -36.12
C SER A 934 -2.55 7.98 -35.52
N THR A 935 -3.00 7.10 -34.63
CA THR A 935 -2.16 6.09 -33.97
C THR A 935 -1.83 4.90 -34.87
N ILE A 936 -2.70 4.58 -35.84
CA ILE A 936 -2.56 3.39 -36.69
C ILE A 936 -2.03 3.69 -38.09
N ARG A 937 -1.89 4.97 -38.45
CA ARG A 937 -1.42 5.39 -39.77
C ARG A 937 -0.02 4.86 -40.10
N HIS A 938 0.84 4.74 -39.08
CA HIS A 938 2.21 4.26 -39.19
C HIS A 938 2.35 2.74 -38.97
N ALA A 939 1.24 2.00 -38.87
CA ALA A 939 1.30 0.55 -38.73
C ALA A 939 1.77 -0.09 -40.04
N ASP A 940 2.72 -1.02 -39.93
CA ASP A 940 3.17 -1.86 -41.05
C ASP A 940 1.99 -2.66 -41.62
N ARG A 941 1.08 -3.08 -40.73
CA ARG A 941 -0.13 -3.81 -41.10
C ARG A 941 -1.29 -3.55 -40.15
N ILE A 942 -2.48 -3.40 -40.71
CA ILE A 942 -3.73 -3.22 -39.99
C ILE A 942 -4.57 -4.48 -40.18
N VAL A 943 -5.09 -5.01 -39.08
CA VAL A 943 -5.97 -6.18 -39.04
C VAL A 943 -7.34 -5.74 -38.54
N VAL A 944 -8.36 -5.87 -39.39
CA VAL A 944 -9.73 -5.50 -39.08
C VAL A 944 -10.46 -6.73 -38.56
N LEU A 945 -10.93 -6.65 -37.31
CA LEU A 945 -11.78 -7.68 -36.68
C LEU A 945 -13.24 -7.24 -36.71
N GLU A 946 -14.10 -8.14 -37.18
CA GLU A 946 -15.55 -7.97 -37.13
C GLU A 946 -16.22 -9.29 -36.75
N ARG A 947 -17.13 -9.25 -35.78
CA ARG A 947 -17.85 -10.42 -35.25
C ARG A 947 -16.93 -11.61 -34.91
N GLY A 948 -15.76 -11.33 -34.33
CA GLY A 948 -14.82 -12.36 -33.91
C GLY A 948 -13.99 -12.99 -35.02
N ARG A 949 -14.05 -12.46 -36.26
CA ARG A 949 -13.28 -12.94 -37.42
C ARG A 949 -12.39 -11.84 -37.98
N VAL A 950 -11.27 -12.23 -38.60
CA VAL A 950 -10.43 -11.31 -39.38
C VAL A 950 -11.07 -11.11 -40.74
N VAL A 951 -11.48 -9.89 -41.06
CA VAL A 951 -12.21 -9.58 -42.31
C VAL A 951 -11.37 -8.82 -43.34
N GLN A 952 -10.38 -8.05 -42.92
CA GLN A 952 -9.44 -7.36 -43.80
C GLN A 952 -8.06 -7.28 -43.16
N VAL A 953 -7.02 -7.36 -43.99
CA VAL A 953 -5.62 -7.20 -43.60
C VAL A 953 -4.91 -6.42 -44.71
N GLY A 954 -4.14 -5.40 -44.35
CA GLY A 954 -3.36 -4.60 -45.31
C GLY A 954 -2.73 -3.38 -44.67
N THR A 955 -2.03 -2.57 -45.47
CA THR A 955 -1.51 -1.27 -45.02
C THR A 955 -2.63 -0.23 -44.90
N PHE A 956 -2.35 0.91 -44.24
CA PHE A 956 -3.32 2.01 -44.13
C PHE A 956 -3.82 2.48 -45.50
N GLU A 957 -2.92 2.65 -46.48
CA GLU A 957 -3.30 3.13 -47.81
C GLU A 957 -4.12 2.11 -48.60
N GLU A 958 -3.77 0.83 -48.51
CA GLU A 958 -4.50 -0.25 -49.18
C GLU A 958 -5.94 -0.35 -48.67
N LEU A 959 -6.11 -0.32 -47.35
CA LEU A 959 -7.44 -0.44 -46.73
C LEU A 959 -8.29 0.82 -46.89
N MET A 960 -7.69 2.00 -47.09
CA MET A 960 -8.42 3.23 -47.42
C MET A 960 -8.91 3.25 -48.88
N LYS A 961 -8.16 2.64 -49.80
CA LYS A 961 -8.53 2.52 -51.22
C LYS A 961 -9.58 1.45 -51.46
N ALA A 962 -9.57 0.38 -50.67
CA ALA A 962 -10.56 -0.69 -50.74
C ALA A 962 -11.89 -0.27 -50.08
N ASP A 963 -13.02 -0.53 -50.75
CA ASP A 963 -14.32 -0.45 -50.09
C ASP A 963 -14.45 -1.57 -49.06
N GLY A 964 -14.78 -1.21 -47.82
CA GLY A 964 -14.88 -2.18 -46.74
C GLY A 964 -15.03 -1.57 -45.35
N PRO A 965 -15.08 -2.42 -44.31
CA PRO A 965 -15.31 -2.00 -42.93
C PRO A 965 -14.26 -1.02 -42.40
N PHE A 966 -13.00 -1.11 -42.84
CA PHE A 966 -11.98 -0.13 -42.45
C PHE A 966 -12.28 1.28 -42.94
N ARG A 967 -12.57 1.44 -44.24
CA ARG A 967 -12.90 2.75 -44.84
C ARG A 967 -14.12 3.38 -44.17
N ALA A 968 -15.14 2.57 -43.87
CA ALA A 968 -16.33 3.03 -43.14
C ALA A 968 -16.00 3.49 -41.70
N LEU A 969 -15.07 2.82 -41.01
CA LEU A 969 -14.60 3.21 -39.69
C LEU A 969 -13.79 4.51 -39.76
N ALA A 970 -12.92 4.65 -40.76
CA ALA A 970 -12.10 5.84 -40.97
C ALA A 970 -12.94 7.08 -41.32
N ALA A 971 -13.93 6.93 -42.20
CA ALA A 971 -14.83 8.02 -42.58
C ALA A 971 -15.53 8.66 -41.36
N ARG A 972 -15.90 7.86 -40.35
CA ARG A 972 -16.55 8.36 -39.13
C ARG A 972 -15.65 9.20 -38.22
N GLN A 973 -14.33 9.12 -38.39
CA GLN A 973 -13.35 9.86 -37.58
C GLN A 973 -12.71 11.04 -38.31
N THR A 974 -13.07 11.24 -39.58
CA THR A 974 -12.52 12.30 -40.43
C THR A 974 -13.53 13.46 -40.59
N VAL A 975 -14.67 13.42 -39.90
CA VAL A 975 -15.73 14.45 -39.93
C VAL A 975 -15.43 15.58 -38.97
#